data_AF-A0A409WFC6-F1
#
_entry.id   AF-A0A409WFC6-F1
#
_cell.length_a   1.000
_cell.length_b   1.000
_cell.length_c   1.000
_cell.angle_alpha   90.00
_cell.angle_beta   90.00
_cell.angle_gamma   90.00
#
_symmetry.space_group_name_H-M   'P 1'
#
loop_
_entity.id
_entity.type
_entity.pdbx_description
1 polymer ?
#
loop_
_entity_poly.entity_id
_entity_poly.type
_entity_poly.pdbx_seq_one_letter_code
_entity_poly.pdbx_strand_id
1 'polypeptide(L)'
;MDLSVTIFILSVTTVIDKRYCSLVLGSIGAYSVSLAFLYFFTSEQQPVGTGFSQGAPSISNDDELGEQLMGFLEQFLEVFSELKGNNLWLTGESYAGFYVPYIANWIYEHPGLELSLKGIWIADPSLSYGTVQQDIPALRFAQAKLQQISDSCGYTDYLDKFVTYPPAGQLPLVGTNGTFRTTAACRMHSPIQRAIGVLNPVFDVYRVSDTFPNLWSVLGFPRDTQQFIYFNRTDVQDAIHAPHIDWSSCTDNSVYIDPATGGPGSDTSIPSTLSVLPNVIDKSVRTVIVHGLADFILVAEGTRIAIQNMTWGGAQGFHTPIKDESFTVKNMDSMASEKLPQNLTRQLDVLMIDNFDSFTWNLYQQLCLQGAEVTVIRNDAISPSLFPQLQIKSLVISPGPGHPQTDSGISNAAIKYFQGKVPVLGVCMGLECLVDLYGGKIAYAGEIMHGKVSGIRHDDRGCFRGVPQGIKSIRYHSLSAEHTTLPAELAITSATEESGVIMGVRHRKYTVEAVQYHPESILSEGGNDLIRNFLSLRGGLWEENPEARVLDNTLPPFPFEALSPEIISKPGVTAKVPTILERIYAQRLADVALAQNTPGTTLADLETLLSLNIAPPLISFVSRIKQTVPGQPSLFAEIKRASPSKGPISVSTSPAKQALIYALSGAHTISVLTEPKWFLGSLQDMLHARLSVAHLPNRPAILRKDFILSRYQILEARLWGADTILLIVSMLPEPLLRDLYAFSLELSMEPLVEVNNAKEMEVALSLQAKVIGVNNRNLHDFQVDMGTTSRLSDMVKGKDVTLCALSGISTAEDVQRYASEGVGAVLIGESLMRAKDTAAFVRELFSIPPSAPQPPAWRSKPPLVKICGIRTKQEALLVAAAGADMLGLMFAKNSKRAITVEAAKEVSQSIRDLRFRAPTSEQVEEIDEKNTPWFTTQATRLSSTNPRPLLVGVFQNATLEAILQTVAEVQLDIVQLHGSEPTDWAHHIPVPVIRVFHVGKSGKGIENITRGGAHQYLLLDSLREDGSGVSGGSGKVVDWDLARKVVVDGEIVANTSYAKKATVAQNGSAQGGEDLTNTPTPETGHPIQQTAFPLPIILAGGLTPDNVAGAVAYVQPWAVDVSGGVESTDGLGKDLEKVKSFINNAKGISVDSSVDGQEEDNASESVSEDENEH
;
A
#
# COMPACT_ATOMS: atom_id res chain seq x y z
N MET A 1 24.24 34.59 22.02
CA MET A 1 24.87 35.51 21.07
C MET A 1 23.76 36.09 20.22
N ASP A 2 23.78 37.41 20.10
CA ASP A 2 22.87 38.25 19.32
C ASP A 2 22.70 37.77 17.87
N LEU A 3 21.52 38.03 17.32
CA LEU A 3 21.23 37.90 15.89
C LEU A 3 22.22 38.75 15.08
N SER A 4 23.02 38.09 14.25
CA SER A 4 23.60 38.65 13.05
C SER A 4 23.10 37.85 11.85
N VAL A 5 22.60 38.56 10.83
CA VAL A 5 22.12 37.98 9.57
C VAL A 5 23.24 37.08 9.01
N THR A 6 23.00 35.77 8.98
CA THR A 6 23.92 34.79 8.41
C THR A 6 23.25 34.26 7.16
N ILE A 7 23.89 34.46 6.01
CA ILE A 7 23.42 33.92 4.73
C ILE A 7 23.87 32.47 4.67
N PHE A 8 22.93 31.57 4.42
CA PHE A 8 23.21 30.15 4.18
C PHE A 8 22.85 29.86 2.74
N ILE A 9 23.86 29.60 1.91
CA ILE A 9 23.63 29.03 0.57
C ILE A 9 23.34 27.54 0.81
N LEU A 10 22.10 27.11 0.57
CA LEU A 10 21.68 25.73 0.81
C LEU A 10 21.48 25.00 -0.53
N SER A 11 22.26 23.91 -0.65
CA SER A 11 22.13 22.80 -1.59
C SER A 11 22.64 23.00 -3.03
N VAL A 12 23.93 22.75 -3.26
CA VAL A 12 24.35 22.00 -4.45
C VAL A 12 24.16 20.53 -4.07
N THR A 13 23.27 19.79 -4.72
CA THR A 13 23.09 18.33 -4.46
C THR A 13 23.27 17.59 -5.77
N THR A 14 24.31 16.75 -5.83
CA THR A 14 24.46 15.76 -6.89
C THR A 14 24.48 14.40 -6.19
N VAL A 15 23.44 13.59 -6.32
CA VAL A 15 23.47 12.21 -5.79
C VAL A 15 23.93 11.28 -6.93
N ILE A 16 24.94 10.44 -6.68
CA ILE A 16 25.52 9.54 -7.69
C ILE A 16 24.73 8.23 -7.80
N ASP A 17 24.18 7.96 -8.97
CA ASP A 17 24.67 6.89 -9.85
C ASP A 17 25.27 7.58 -11.10
N LYS A 18 26.01 6.89 -11.96
CA LYS A 18 26.74 7.42 -13.13
C LYS A 18 25.86 8.05 -14.24
N ARG A 19 24.65 8.50 -13.90
CA ARG A 19 23.69 9.29 -14.68
C ARG A 19 23.14 10.36 -13.73
N TYR A 20 23.40 11.61 -14.06
CA TYR A 20 23.34 12.76 -13.15
C TYR A 20 21.90 13.15 -12.82
N CYS A 21 21.53 13.30 -11.54
CA CYS A 21 20.14 13.62 -11.16
C CYS A 21 19.85 15.14 -11.11
N SER A 22 18.83 15.60 -11.85
CA SER A 22 18.51 17.02 -12.14
C SER A 22 17.41 17.62 -11.25
N LEU A 23 16.82 16.84 -10.33
CA LEU A 23 15.71 17.30 -9.47
C LEU A 23 16.19 17.56 -8.03
N VAL A 24 16.65 18.78 -7.74
CA VAL A 24 17.28 19.15 -6.45
C VAL A 24 16.41 20.06 -5.59
N LEU A 25 15.10 19.81 -5.54
CA LEU A 25 14.23 20.45 -4.54
C LEU A 25 13.39 19.46 -3.73
N GLY A 26 13.61 18.16 -3.93
CA GLY A 26 12.84 17.10 -3.26
C GLY A 26 13.45 16.52 -1.98
N SER A 27 14.73 16.76 -1.69
CA SER A 27 15.40 16.12 -0.54
C SER A 27 15.48 16.99 0.72
N ILE A 28 15.06 18.25 0.64
CA ILE A 28 15.04 19.17 1.80
C ILE A 28 14.00 18.74 2.86
N GLY A 29 13.16 17.74 2.57
CA GLY A 29 12.10 17.27 3.49
C GLY A 29 12.26 15.86 4.06
N ALA A 30 13.31 15.09 3.76
CA ALA A 30 13.35 13.68 4.18
C ALA A 30 14.66 13.21 4.87
N TYR A 31 15.80 13.87 4.67
CA TYR A 31 17.07 13.39 5.26
C TYR A 31 17.94 14.47 5.93
N SER A 32 17.62 15.76 5.75
CA SER A 32 18.37 16.85 6.37
C SER A 32 17.50 17.57 7.43
N VAL A 33 17.68 17.15 8.68
CA VAL A 33 17.62 17.98 9.91
C VAL A 33 16.71 19.22 9.85
N SER A 34 15.48 19.11 10.35
CA SER A 34 14.66 20.27 10.75
C SER A 34 15.25 20.94 12.00
N LEU A 35 16.25 21.80 11.82
CA LEU A 35 16.67 22.78 12.82
C LEU A 35 16.12 24.15 12.41
N ALA A 36 15.19 24.68 13.20
CA ALA A 36 14.62 26.00 13.00
C ALA A 36 15.69 27.08 13.21
N PHE A 37 16.17 27.66 12.11
CA PHE A 37 16.79 28.99 12.11
C PHE A 37 16.16 29.81 10.98
N LEU A 38 16.00 31.12 11.19
CA LEU A 38 15.61 32.03 10.11
C LEU A 38 16.76 32.10 9.09
N TYR A 39 16.52 31.62 7.86
CA TYR A 39 17.50 31.55 6.79
C TYR A 39 17.08 32.45 5.62
N PHE A 40 18.00 33.27 5.11
CA PHE A 40 17.95 33.76 3.73
C PHE A 40 18.55 32.66 2.86
N PHE A 41 17.72 32.05 2.01
CA PHE A 41 18.13 30.99 1.08
C PHE A 41 18.45 31.57 -0.28
N THR A 42 19.68 31.38 -0.76
CA THR A 42 19.97 31.35 -2.20
C THR A 42 20.36 29.92 -2.56
N SER A 43 19.61 29.30 -3.47
CA SER A 43 19.90 27.95 -3.97
C SER A 43 20.62 28.08 -5.31
N GLU A 44 21.95 28.02 -5.29
CA GLU A 44 22.74 27.90 -6.51
C GLU A 44 23.07 26.46 -6.80
N GLN A 45 22.86 26.07 -8.05
CA GLN A 45 23.02 24.70 -8.53
C GLN A 45 24.21 24.70 -9.49
N GLN A 46 25.19 23.86 -9.20
CA GLN A 46 26.41 23.68 -10.00
C GLN A 46 26.78 22.18 -9.99
N PRO A 47 27.54 21.66 -10.96
CA PRO A 47 27.95 22.29 -12.21
C PRO A 47 26.76 22.59 -13.14
N VAL A 48 27.02 23.31 -14.23
CA VAL A 48 26.03 23.54 -15.30
C VAL A 48 25.35 22.24 -15.72
N GLY A 49 24.02 22.24 -15.76
CA GLY A 49 23.20 21.06 -16.05
C GLY A 49 22.60 20.36 -14.82
N THR A 50 22.86 20.84 -13.60
CA THR A 50 22.16 20.43 -12.38
C THR A 50 21.14 21.48 -11.93
N GLY A 51 20.02 21.03 -11.36
CA GLY A 51 19.01 21.90 -10.77
C GLY A 51 18.55 23.04 -11.70
N PHE A 52 18.59 24.29 -11.20
CA PHE A 52 18.24 25.50 -11.96
C PHE A 52 19.31 25.94 -12.97
N SER A 53 20.50 25.34 -12.95
CA SER A 53 21.63 25.77 -13.77
C SER A 53 21.42 25.44 -15.24
N GLN A 54 21.35 26.47 -16.08
CA GLN A 54 21.20 26.35 -17.52
C GLN A 54 22.51 26.64 -18.23
N GLY A 55 22.85 25.86 -19.26
CA GLY A 55 24.04 26.07 -20.09
C GLY A 55 24.65 24.76 -20.61
N ALA A 56 25.80 24.87 -21.27
CA ALA A 56 26.60 23.71 -21.66
C ALA A 56 27.64 23.39 -20.58
N PRO A 57 27.68 22.15 -20.06
CA PRO A 57 28.74 21.70 -19.15
C PRO A 57 30.13 21.95 -19.75
N SER A 58 31.06 22.45 -18.93
CA SER A 58 32.39 22.88 -19.41
C SER A 58 33.55 22.48 -18.49
N ILE A 59 33.28 21.86 -17.33
CA ILE A 59 34.31 21.48 -16.36
C ILE A 59 34.65 20.00 -16.44
N SER A 60 35.86 19.60 -16.05
CA SER A 60 36.36 18.22 -16.03
C SER A 60 36.69 17.69 -14.62
N ASN A 61 36.74 18.58 -13.63
CA ASN A 61 37.07 18.29 -12.23
C ASN A 61 36.47 19.34 -11.28
N ASP A 62 36.57 19.10 -9.98
CA ASP A 62 36.01 19.95 -8.92
C ASP A 62 36.86 21.19 -8.58
N ASP A 63 38.12 21.27 -9.04
CA ASP A 63 38.89 22.52 -8.94
C ASP A 63 38.29 23.57 -9.88
N GLU A 64 37.99 23.19 -11.12
CA GLU A 64 37.30 24.04 -12.12
C GLU A 64 35.88 24.40 -11.67
N LEU A 65 35.21 23.51 -10.92
CA LEU A 65 33.92 23.81 -10.28
C LEU A 65 34.05 24.92 -9.22
N GLY A 66 35.08 24.84 -8.38
CA GLY A 66 35.42 25.88 -7.40
C GLY A 66 35.63 27.23 -8.07
N GLU A 67 36.41 27.26 -9.16
CA GLU A 67 36.66 28.46 -9.95
C GLU A 67 35.37 29.08 -10.52
N GLN A 68 34.50 28.28 -11.13
CA GLN A 68 33.24 28.77 -11.72
C GLN A 68 32.30 29.34 -10.66
N LEU A 69 32.18 28.68 -9.50
CA LEU A 69 31.34 29.17 -8.40
C LEU A 69 31.88 30.48 -7.84
N MET A 70 33.20 30.65 -7.77
CA MET A 70 33.80 31.92 -7.36
C MET A 70 33.42 33.08 -8.27
N GLY A 71 33.55 32.91 -9.59
CA GLY A 71 33.17 33.94 -10.55
C GLY A 71 31.68 34.31 -10.45
N PHE A 72 30.82 33.35 -10.09
CA PHE A 72 29.43 33.62 -9.76
C PHE A 72 29.30 34.44 -8.46
N LEU A 73 29.93 34.00 -7.35
CA LEU A 73 29.77 34.63 -6.03
C LEU A 73 30.23 36.09 -6.03
N GLU A 74 31.27 36.40 -6.80
CA GLU A 74 31.74 37.78 -7.00
C GLU A 74 30.66 38.64 -7.66
N GLN A 75 30.06 38.19 -8.77
CA GLN A 75 28.96 38.88 -9.46
C GLN A 75 27.72 39.00 -8.57
N PHE A 76 27.40 37.95 -7.80
CA PHE A 76 26.30 37.96 -6.86
C PHE A 76 26.48 39.05 -5.79
N LEU A 77 27.69 39.21 -5.25
CA LEU A 77 27.99 40.27 -4.28
C LEU A 77 28.01 41.67 -4.91
N GLU A 78 28.17 41.81 -6.23
CA GLU A 78 27.95 43.10 -6.90
C GLU A 78 26.47 43.51 -6.86
N VAL A 79 25.57 42.55 -7.07
CA VAL A 79 24.12 42.78 -7.03
C VAL A 79 23.62 42.96 -5.60
N PHE A 80 24.11 42.14 -4.67
CA PHE A 80 23.70 42.11 -3.26
C PHE A 80 24.82 42.63 -2.36
N SER A 81 25.22 43.87 -2.59
CA SER A 81 26.36 44.51 -1.91
C SER A 81 26.26 44.54 -0.38
N GLU A 82 25.04 44.48 0.18
CA GLU A 82 24.79 44.40 1.62
C GLU A 82 25.26 43.09 2.27
N LEU A 83 25.54 42.06 1.46
CA LEU A 83 26.00 40.76 1.92
C LEU A 83 27.53 40.70 2.08
N LYS A 84 28.25 41.70 1.54
CA LYS A 84 29.71 41.82 1.63
C LYS A 84 30.15 41.91 3.09
N GLY A 85 31.20 41.18 3.44
CA GLY A 85 31.78 41.08 4.78
C GLY A 85 31.11 40.07 5.71
N ASN A 86 30.02 39.41 5.29
CA ASN A 86 29.33 38.41 6.11
C ASN A 86 30.09 37.08 6.22
N ASN A 87 29.70 36.29 7.23
CA ASN A 87 30.18 34.91 7.38
C ASN A 87 29.57 34.01 6.31
N LEU A 88 30.40 33.14 5.73
CA LEU A 88 30.02 32.13 4.75
C LEU A 88 30.23 30.74 5.35
N TRP A 89 29.26 29.86 5.12
CA TRP A 89 29.35 28.44 5.43
C TRP A 89 28.94 27.66 4.19
N LEU A 90 29.67 26.60 3.86
CA LEU A 90 29.34 25.73 2.74
C LEU A 90 28.73 24.44 3.26
N THR A 91 27.65 23.98 2.62
CA THR A 91 26.96 22.76 3.04
C THR A 91 26.52 21.92 1.85
N GLY A 92 26.46 20.60 2.05
CA GLY A 92 25.93 19.67 1.06
C GLY A 92 25.73 18.25 1.60
N GLU A 93 25.24 17.36 0.74
CA GLU A 93 24.95 15.96 1.06
C GLU A 93 25.48 15.01 -0.04
N SER A 94 25.74 13.75 0.29
CA SER A 94 26.12 12.72 -0.68
C SER A 94 27.42 13.05 -1.41
N TYR A 95 27.41 13.25 -2.74
CA TYR A 95 28.62 13.59 -3.49
C TYR A 95 29.24 14.93 -3.09
N ALA A 96 28.54 15.76 -2.30
CA ALA A 96 29.12 16.96 -1.68
C ALA A 96 30.39 16.70 -0.89
N GLY A 97 30.60 15.47 -0.42
CA GLY A 97 31.87 15.08 0.17
C GLY A 97 33.08 15.23 -0.77
N PHE A 98 32.88 15.23 -2.09
CA PHE A 98 33.90 15.60 -3.07
C PHE A 98 33.94 17.12 -3.25
N TYR A 99 32.91 17.74 -3.84
CA TYR A 99 33.01 19.12 -4.31
C TYR A 99 32.99 20.21 -3.23
N VAL A 100 32.32 20.03 -2.08
CA VAL A 100 32.30 21.07 -1.02
C VAL A 100 33.71 21.33 -0.47
N PRO A 101 34.52 20.30 -0.16
CA PRO A 101 35.93 20.50 0.16
C PRO A 101 36.73 21.19 -0.95
N TYR A 102 36.49 20.87 -2.23
CA TYR A 102 37.18 21.52 -3.34
C TYR A 102 36.85 23.01 -3.46
N ILE A 103 35.57 23.38 -3.34
CA ILE A 103 35.13 24.79 -3.31
C ILE A 103 35.75 25.52 -2.11
N ALA A 104 35.66 24.94 -0.91
CA ALA A 104 36.22 25.53 0.30
C ALA A 104 37.74 25.73 0.17
N ASN A 105 38.43 24.72 -0.35
CA ASN A 105 39.86 24.79 -0.60
C ASN A 105 40.19 25.89 -1.62
N TRP A 106 39.43 26.00 -2.70
CA TRP A 106 39.62 27.06 -3.70
C TRP A 106 39.49 28.46 -3.07
N ILE A 107 38.46 28.71 -2.26
CA ILE A 107 38.28 29.98 -1.53
C ILE A 107 39.47 30.27 -0.61
N TYR A 108 39.99 29.24 0.07
CA TYR A 108 41.13 29.39 0.97
C TYR A 108 42.46 29.62 0.24
N GLU A 109 42.63 29.11 -0.97
CA GLU A 109 43.84 29.31 -1.79
C GLU A 109 43.78 30.58 -2.65
N HIS A 110 42.57 31.10 -2.94
CA HIS A 110 42.34 32.29 -3.75
C HIS A 110 41.56 33.37 -2.96
N PRO A 111 42.22 34.07 -2.00
CA PRO A 111 41.57 35.11 -1.23
C PRO A 111 41.19 36.29 -2.15
N GLY A 112 39.92 36.67 -2.15
CA GLY A 112 39.39 37.73 -3.02
C GLY A 112 37.89 37.95 -2.85
N LEU A 113 37.18 36.90 -2.43
CA LEU A 113 35.76 36.96 -2.08
C LEU A 113 35.52 37.86 -0.87
N GLU A 114 34.59 38.81 -0.99
CA GLU A 114 34.15 39.66 0.13
C GLU A 114 33.18 38.93 1.07
N LEU A 115 33.47 37.66 1.39
CA LEU A 115 32.77 36.84 2.38
C LEU A 115 33.80 36.08 3.21
N SER A 116 33.49 35.88 4.50
CA SER A 116 34.38 35.18 5.42
C SER A 116 33.98 33.71 5.58
N LEU A 117 34.62 32.79 4.84
CA LEU A 117 34.40 31.35 4.97
C LEU A 117 34.78 30.86 6.38
N LYS A 118 33.79 30.39 7.13
CA LYS A 118 33.96 29.89 8.51
C LYS A 118 34.05 28.37 8.59
N GLY A 119 33.54 27.66 7.61
CA GLY A 119 33.73 26.21 7.54
C GLY A 119 32.65 25.51 6.74
N ILE A 120 32.62 24.19 6.88
CA ILE A 120 31.82 23.29 6.04
C ILE A 120 30.94 22.36 6.88
N TRP A 121 29.81 21.96 6.31
CA TRP A 121 28.92 20.93 6.86
C TRP A 121 28.58 19.92 5.75
N ILE A 122 28.84 18.64 5.94
CA ILE A 122 28.50 17.62 4.94
C ILE A 122 27.75 16.46 5.59
N ALA A 123 26.55 16.17 5.08
CA ALA A 123 25.73 15.04 5.51
C ALA A 123 25.90 13.85 4.56
N ASP A 124 25.95 12.63 5.12
CA ASP A 124 26.14 11.37 4.39
C ASP A 124 27.15 11.52 3.24
N PRO A 125 28.43 11.88 3.49
CA PRO A 125 29.32 12.31 2.41
C PRO A 125 29.99 11.14 1.66
N SER A 126 30.17 11.29 0.36
CA SER A 126 31.14 10.53 -0.43
C SER A 126 32.54 11.11 -0.23
N LEU A 127 33.47 10.40 0.41
CA LEU A 127 34.77 10.95 0.83
C LEU A 127 35.96 10.19 0.26
N SER A 128 35.73 8.98 -0.25
CA SER A 128 36.77 8.09 -0.74
C SER A 128 36.24 7.23 -1.88
N TYR A 129 37.05 6.29 -2.36
CA TYR A 129 36.65 5.35 -3.40
C TYR A 129 35.61 4.33 -2.87
N GLY A 130 34.76 3.82 -3.76
CA GLY A 130 33.70 2.85 -3.42
C GLY A 130 34.19 1.61 -2.68
N THR A 131 35.41 1.14 -2.92
CA THR A 131 36.02 0.03 -2.15
C THR A 131 36.03 0.32 -0.65
N VAL A 132 36.47 1.53 -0.27
CA VAL A 132 36.59 1.97 1.13
C VAL A 132 35.22 2.30 1.70
N GLN A 133 34.39 2.96 0.92
CA GLN A 133 33.14 3.54 1.41
C GLN A 133 31.96 2.56 1.41
N GLN A 134 31.99 1.54 0.54
CA GLN A 134 30.90 0.59 0.32
C GLN A 134 31.32 -0.86 0.56
N ASP A 135 32.35 -1.36 -0.13
CA ASP A 135 32.64 -2.80 -0.15
C ASP A 135 33.22 -3.34 1.18
N ILE A 136 34.20 -2.66 1.77
CA ILE A 136 34.81 -3.07 3.06
C ILE A 136 33.76 -3.15 4.19
N PRO A 137 32.91 -2.14 4.43
CA PRO A 137 31.95 -2.19 5.54
C PRO A 137 30.68 -2.99 5.25
N ALA A 138 30.39 -3.37 4.00
CA ALA A 138 29.10 -3.93 3.59
C ALA A 138 28.66 -5.17 4.38
N LEU A 139 29.57 -6.11 4.66
CA LEU A 139 29.21 -7.34 5.37
C LEU A 139 28.78 -7.06 6.82
N ARG A 140 29.53 -6.20 7.51
CA ARG A 140 29.25 -5.82 8.91
C ARG A 140 27.93 -5.06 9.03
N PHE A 141 27.59 -4.27 8.02
CA PHE A 141 26.31 -3.57 7.94
C PHE A 141 25.13 -4.54 7.72
N ALA A 142 25.22 -5.44 6.74
CA ALA A 142 24.08 -6.26 6.31
C ALA A 142 23.91 -7.61 7.06
N GLN A 143 24.91 -8.05 7.83
CA GLN A 143 24.89 -9.34 8.56
C GLN A 143 24.54 -10.56 7.67
N ALA A 144 24.95 -10.53 6.39
CA ALA A 144 24.60 -11.53 5.39
C ALA A 144 25.54 -12.76 5.40
N LYS A 145 25.07 -13.91 4.86
CA LYS A 145 25.90 -15.11 4.65
C LYS A 145 26.88 -14.97 3.46
N LEU A 146 27.73 -13.95 3.47
CA LEU A 146 28.79 -13.71 2.47
C LEU A 146 30.20 -13.69 3.09
N GLN A 147 30.33 -14.28 4.29
CA GLN A 147 31.58 -14.34 5.06
C GLN A 147 32.76 -14.83 4.23
N GLN A 148 32.57 -15.87 3.41
CA GLN A 148 33.61 -16.46 2.57
C GLN A 148 34.23 -15.47 1.56
N ILE A 149 33.42 -14.60 0.95
CA ILE A 149 33.92 -13.59 0.00
C ILE A 149 34.69 -12.51 0.77
N SER A 150 34.12 -12.03 1.89
CA SER A 150 34.75 -11.04 2.77
C SER A 150 36.10 -11.52 3.33
N ASP A 151 36.20 -12.79 3.72
CA ASP A 151 37.44 -13.41 4.20
C ASP A 151 38.50 -13.45 3.08
N SER A 152 38.10 -13.88 1.87
CA SER A 152 39.02 -13.96 0.72
C SER A 152 39.55 -12.61 0.25
N CYS A 153 38.78 -11.54 0.50
CA CYS A 153 39.11 -10.17 0.15
C CYS A 153 39.74 -9.38 1.31
N GLY A 154 39.87 -9.99 2.49
CA GLY A 154 40.47 -9.36 3.68
C GLY A 154 39.62 -8.24 4.29
N TYR A 155 38.30 -8.29 4.14
CA TYR A 155 37.37 -7.26 4.65
C TYR A 155 36.85 -7.58 6.05
N THR A 156 36.69 -8.86 6.38
CA THR A 156 36.03 -9.36 7.59
C THR A 156 36.48 -8.69 8.88
N ASP A 157 37.79 -8.61 9.09
CA ASP A 157 38.40 -8.07 10.30
C ASP A 157 39.16 -6.76 10.04
N TYR A 158 38.91 -6.11 8.90
CA TYR A 158 39.63 -4.91 8.47
C TYR A 158 39.47 -3.75 9.46
N LEU A 159 38.22 -3.47 9.85
CA LEU A 159 37.90 -2.42 10.82
C LEU A 159 38.61 -2.67 12.17
N ASP A 160 38.54 -3.90 12.67
CA ASP A 160 39.08 -4.25 13.98
C ASP A 160 40.63 -4.26 13.99
N LYS A 161 41.27 -4.57 12.84
CA LYS A 161 42.72 -4.58 12.70
C LYS A 161 43.34 -3.21 12.46
N PHE A 162 42.71 -2.39 11.61
CA PHE A 162 43.38 -1.22 11.03
C PHE A 162 42.79 0.11 11.50
N VAL A 163 41.52 0.16 11.91
CA VAL A 163 40.86 1.39 12.38
C VAL A 163 41.08 1.55 13.88
N THR A 164 42.32 1.80 14.29
CA THR A 164 42.75 1.93 15.69
C THR A 164 42.80 3.38 16.17
N TYR A 165 42.88 3.57 17.49
CA TYR A 165 42.97 4.87 18.16
C TYR A 165 44.12 4.83 19.19
N PRO A 166 45.25 5.54 18.94
CA PRO A 166 45.56 6.29 17.72
C PRO A 166 45.79 5.37 16.49
N PRO A 167 45.75 5.90 15.27
CA PRO A 167 46.08 5.13 14.07
C PRO A 167 47.52 4.61 14.13
N ALA A 168 47.71 3.36 13.72
CA ALA A 168 49.02 2.71 13.66
C ALA A 168 49.88 3.16 12.44
N GLY A 169 49.29 3.95 11.54
CA GLY A 169 49.89 4.40 10.28
C GLY A 169 48.88 4.35 9.14
N GLN A 170 49.36 4.55 7.91
CA GLN A 170 48.51 4.51 6.71
C GLN A 170 47.81 3.15 6.58
N LEU A 171 46.51 3.17 6.31
CA LEU A 171 45.70 1.96 6.24
C LEU A 171 46.02 1.19 4.94
N PRO A 172 46.17 -0.16 5.00
CA PRO A 172 46.50 -0.95 3.82
C PRO A 172 45.35 -0.99 2.82
N LEU A 173 45.66 -0.83 1.53
CA LEU A 173 44.68 -0.95 0.45
C LEU A 173 44.41 -2.43 0.15
N VAL A 174 43.15 -2.86 0.29
CA VAL A 174 42.74 -4.24 0.00
C VAL A 174 42.06 -4.31 -1.37
N GLY A 175 42.50 -5.23 -2.22
CA GLY A 175 41.97 -5.43 -3.57
C GLY A 175 42.91 -4.95 -4.68
N THR A 176 43.93 -5.76 -5.00
CA THR A 176 44.85 -5.71 -6.16
C THR A 176 45.73 -4.47 -6.40
N ASN A 177 47.04 -4.74 -6.46
CA ASN A 177 48.11 -3.89 -7.03
C ASN A 177 48.20 -2.44 -6.51
N GLY A 178 47.88 -2.20 -5.23
CA GLY A 178 48.08 -0.88 -4.62
C GLY A 178 47.18 0.22 -5.17
N THR A 179 46.04 -0.14 -5.80
CA THR A 179 45.04 0.81 -6.28
C THR A 179 43.74 0.68 -5.49
N PHE A 180 42.97 1.77 -5.39
CA PHE A 180 41.66 1.78 -4.70
C PHE A 180 40.51 1.17 -5.52
N ARG A 181 40.80 0.35 -6.54
CA ARG A 181 39.78 -0.24 -7.42
C ARG A 181 39.39 -1.64 -6.96
N THR A 182 38.12 -1.86 -6.59
CA THR A 182 37.60 -3.20 -6.27
C THR A 182 37.66 -4.13 -7.48
N THR A 183 38.26 -5.32 -7.31
CA THR A 183 38.13 -6.41 -8.28
C THR A 183 36.68 -6.91 -8.32
N ALA A 184 36.25 -7.47 -9.45
CA ALA A 184 34.89 -8.03 -9.55
C ALA A 184 34.60 -9.11 -8.49
N ALA A 185 35.61 -9.88 -8.08
CA ALA A 185 35.49 -10.92 -7.06
C ALA A 185 35.30 -10.36 -5.63
N CYS A 186 35.73 -9.12 -5.38
CA CYS A 186 35.63 -8.46 -4.08
C CYS A 186 34.50 -7.43 -4.00
N ARG A 187 33.62 -7.33 -5.00
CA ARG A 187 32.43 -6.46 -4.91
C ARG A 187 31.38 -7.11 -4.03
N MET A 188 31.16 -6.54 -2.85
CA MET A 188 30.25 -7.07 -1.83
C MET A 188 28.93 -6.32 -1.78
N HIS A 189 28.96 -5.01 -2.01
CA HIS A 189 27.80 -4.13 -1.87
C HIS A 189 26.64 -4.50 -2.83
N SER A 190 26.91 -4.60 -4.14
CA SER A 190 25.86 -4.86 -5.14
C SER A 190 25.24 -6.27 -5.05
N PRO A 191 25.98 -7.36 -4.76
CA PRO A 191 25.36 -8.66 -4.47
C PRO A 191 24.43 -8.63 -3.25
N ILE A 192 24.81 -7.95 -2.17
CA ILE A 192 23.96 -7.80 -0.98
C ILE A 192 22.68 -7.05 -1.35
N GLN A 193 22.79 -5.92 -2.05
CA GLN A 193 21.63 -5.17 -2.53
C GLN A 193 20.68 -6.03 -3.37
N ARG A 194 21.22 -6.81 -4.32
CA ARG A 194 20.40 -7.73 -5.15
C ARG A 194 19.73 -8.81 -4.33
N ALA A 195 20.43 -9.40 -3.36
CA ALA A 195 19.88 -10.44 -2.49
C ALA A 195 18.73 -9.90 -1.62
N ILE A 196 18.88 -8.70 -1.06
CA ILE A 196 17.83 -8.06 -0.26
C ILE A 196 16.63 -7.72 -1.15
N GLY A 197 16.84 -7.23 -2.37
CA GLY A 197 15.76 -6.96 -3.32
C GLY A 197 14.91 -8.18 -3.70
N VAL A 198 15.44 -9.40 -3.57
CA VAL A 198 14.67 -10.65 -3.74
C VAL A 198 13.79 -10.93 -2.52
N LEU A 199 14.28 -10.66 -1.31
CA LEU A 199 13.55 -10.89 -0.05
C LEU A 199 12.51 -9.82 0.24
N ASN A 200 12.85 -8.57 -0.06
CA ASN A 200 12.00 -7.40 0.07
C ASN A 200 11.98 -6.68 -1.29
N PRO A 201 10.98 -6.94 -2.15
CA PRO A 201 10.88 -6.30 -3.47
C PRO A 201 10.68 -4.77 -3.40
N VAL A 202 10.40 -4.20 -2.22
CA VAL A 202 10.41 -2.75 -1.98
C VAL A 202 11.66 -2.22 -1.32
N PHE A 203 12.67 -3.07 -1.09
CA PHE A 203 13.95 -2.61 -0.59
C PHE A 203 14.50 -1.50 -1.48
N ASP A 204 14.76 -0.36 -0.85
CA ASP A 204 15.37 0.80 -1.46
C ASP A 204 16.69 1.06 -0.77
N VAL A 205 17.74 1.34 -1.53
CA VAL A 205 19.05 1.62 -0.93
C VAL A 205 19.10 2.96 -0.20
N TYR A 206 18.20 3.89 -0.55
CA TYR A 206 18.00 5.16 0.17
C TYR A 206 16.97 5.02 1.31
N ARG A 207 16.14 3.97 1.30
CA ARG A 207 15.14 3.64 2.35
C ARG A 207 15.18 2.16 2.70
N VAL A 208 16.23 1.77 3.41
CA VAL A 208 16.52 0.36 3.71
C VAL A 208 15.45 -0.32 4.58
N SER A 209 14.63 0.46 5.28
CA SER A 209 13.52 0.02 6.11
C SER A 209 12.15 0.01 5.42
N ASP A 210 12.06 0.43 4.15
CA ASP A 210 10.79 0.47 3.41
C ASP A 210 10.20 -0.94 3.30
N THR A 211 8.91 -1.03 3.61
CA THR A 211 8.09 -2.24 3.48
C THR A 211 6.79 -1.87 2.76
N PHE A 212 6.11 -2.86 2.17
CA PHE A 212 4.88 -2.58 1.43
C PHE A 212 3.73 -2.20 2.38
N PRO A 213 2.82 -1.30 1.95
CA PRO A 213 2.82 -0.56 0.69
C PRO A 213 3.74 0.67 0.71
N ASN A 214 4.29 1.02 -0.45
CA ASN A 214 5.03 2.27 -0.60
C ASN A 214 4.13 3.46 -0.23
N LEU A 215 4.62 4.32 0.66
CA LEU A 215 3.95 5.58 0.98
C LEU A 215 4.01 6.51 -0.24
N TRP A 216 2.89 7.15 -0.56
CA TRP A 216 2.82 8.10 -1.65
C TRP A 216 3.74 9.30 -1.38
N SER A 217 4.48 9.73 -2.41
CA SER A 217 5.35 10.91 -2.34
C SER A 217 5.09 11.81 -3.53
N VAL A 218 4.73 13.08 -3.25
CA VAL A 218 4.53 14.13 -4.26
C VAL A 218 5.82 14.51 -5.00
N LEU A 219 6.98 14.02 -4.55
CA LEU A 219 8.28 14.35 -5.14
C LEU A 219 8.84 13.22 -6.00
N GLY A 220 8.31 11.99 -5.87
CA GLY A 220 8.66 10.87 -6.75
C GLY A 220 10.09 10.31 -6.64
N PHE A 221 10.97 10.84 -5.79
CA PHE A 221 12.30 10.26 -5.53
C PHE A 221 12.36 9.67 -4.11
N PRO A 222 13.05 8.53 -3.85
CA PRO A 222 13.79 7.66 -4.80
C PRO A 222 12.88 6.74 -5.65
N ARG A 223 11.55 6.81 -5.46
CA ARG A 223 10.56 5.98 -6.18
C ARG A 223 9.42 6.82 -6.76
N ASP A 224 9.26 6.72 -8.08
CA ASP A 224 8.22 7.44 -8.84
C ASP A 224 6.84 6.85 -8.52
N THR A 225 6.25 7.28 -7.40
CA THR A 225 4.88 6.92 -7.00
C THR A 225 3.82 7.81 -7.66
N GLN A 226 4.24 8.75 -8.50
CA GLN A 226 3.41 9.69 -9.26
C GLN A 226 3.77 9.66 -10.76
N GLN A 227 2.81 10.02 -11.62
CA GLN A 227 2.96 9.95 -13.09
C GLN A 227 3.53 11.24 -13.73
N PHE A 228 3.79 12.27 -12.94
CA PHE A 228 4.31 13.55 -13.41
C PHE A 228 5.39 14.05 -12.47
N ILE A 229 6.33 14.85 -13.00
CA ILE A 229 7.34 15.51 -12.19
C ILE A 229 6.68 16.75 -11.59
N TYR A 230 6.54 16.79 -10.26
CA TYR A 230 5.87 17.87 -9.55
C TYR A 230 6.44 19.27 -9.90
N PHE A 231 7.76 19.36 -10.10
CA PHE A 231 8.44 20.59 -10.50
C PHE A 231 8.21 21.00 -11.97
N ASN A 232 7.52 20.20 -12.80
CA ASN A 232 7.12 20.59 -14.16
C ASN A 232 5.77 21.31 -14.19
N ARG A 233 5.09 21.42 -13.05
CA ARG A 233 3.88 22.22 -12.97
C ARG A 233 4.25 23.70 -13.00
N THR A 234 3.64 24.46 -13.92
CA THR A 234 3.90 25.89 -14.06
C THR A 234 3.60 26.67 -12.78
N ASP A 235 2.55 26.30 -12.03
CA ASP A 235 2.22 26.95 -10.76
C ASP A 235 3.26 26.67 -9.65
N VAL A 236 3.89 25.50 -9.67
CA VAL A 236 5.02 25.17 -8.79
C VAL A 236 6.26 25.95 -9.20
N GLN A 237 6.54 26.05 -10.51
CA GLN A 237 7.65 26.82 -11.05
C GLN A 237 7.52 28.32 -10.74
N ASP A 238 6.32 28.87 -10.89
CA ASP A 238 5.99 30.24 -10.51
C ASP A 238 6.20 30.47 -9.01
N ALA A 239 5.72 29.55 -8.17
CA ALA A 239 5.80 29.66 -6.71
C ALA A 239 7.24 29.65 -6.16
N ILE A 240 8.17 28.99 -6.87
CA ILE A 240 9.59 28.92 -6.50
C ILE A 240 10.47 29.86 -7.35
N HIS A 241 9.87 30.68 -8.21
CA HIS A 241 10.56 31.56 -9.17
C HIS A 241 11.55 30.81 -10.09
N ALA A 242 11.18 29.61 -10.53
CA ALA A 242 11.94 28.78 -11.46
C ALA A 242 11.62 29.10 -12.93
N PRO A 243 12.56 28.85 -13.86
CA PRO A 243 12.26 28.90 -15.29
C PRO A 243 11.22 27.85 -15.68
N HIS A 244 10.36 28.19 -16.64
CA HIS A 244 9.34 27.29 -17.20
C HIS A 244 9.94 26.29 -18.18
N ILE A 245 10.65 25.31 -17.64
CA ILE A 245 11.29 24.22 -18.39
C ILE A 245 10.79 22.86 -17.91
N ASP A 246 10.93 21.83 -18.73
CA ASP A 246 10.69 20.47 -18.28
C ASP A 246 11.89 19.98 -17.47
N TRP A 247 11.65 19.64 -16.21
CA TRP A 247 12.61 19.02 -15.33
C TRP A 247 12.59 17.51 -15.52
N SER A 248 13.72 16.87 -15.26
CA SER A 248 13.84 15.42 -15.14
C SER A 248 14.33 15.05 -13.74
N SER A 249 14.03 13.84 -13.28
CA SER A 249 14.67 13.31 -12.06
C SER A 249 16.17 13.21 -12.24
N CYS A 250 16.61 12.76 -13.41
CA CYS A 250 17.99 12.74 -13.84
C CYS A 250 18.19 13.16 -15.31
N THR A 251 19.25 13.92 -15.57
CA THR A 251 19.72 14.33 -16.88
C THR A 251 20.59 13.24 -17.49
N ASP A 252 20.37 12.98 -18.77
CA ASP A 252 21.19 12.05 -19.55
C ASP A 252 22.52 12.70 -20.02
N ASN A 253 22.66 14.01 -19.85
CA ASN A 253 23.86 14.75 -20.20
C ASN A 253 24.86 14.74 -19.04
N SER A 254 26.14 14.53 -19.36
CA SER A 254 27.19 14.61 -18.35
C SER A 254 27.44 16.04 -17.93
N VAL A 255 27.51 16.31 -16.62
CA VAL A 255 27.87 17.63 -16.06
C VAL A 255 29.38 17.86 -16.03
N TYR A 256 30.16 16.84 -16.36
CA TYR A 256 31.60 16.93 -16.61
C TYR A 256 31.92 16.62 -18.07
N ILE A 257 32.94 17.28 -18.61
CA ILE A 257 33.46 17.05 -19.95
C ILE A 257 34.75 16.23 -19.91
N ASP A 258 35.00 15.49 -20.98
CA ASP A 258 36.29 14.87 -21.23
C ASP A 258 37.22 15.95 -21.80
N PRO A 259 38.32 16.30 -21.11
CA PRO A 259 39.21 17.37 -21.56
C PRO A 259 39.91 17.07 -22.89
N ALA A 260 39.99 15.80 -23.32
CA ALA A 260 40.58 15.41 -24.60
C ALA A 260 39.61 15.55 -25.78
N THR A 261 38.30 15.36 -25.54
CA THR A 261 37.30 15.31 -26.62
C THR A 261 36.30 16.48 -26.59
N GLY A 262 36.21 17.20 -25.46
CA GLY A 262 35.19 18.22 -25.21
C GLY A 262 33.75 17.67 -25.12
N GLY A 263 33.59 16.35 -25.19
CA GLY A 263 32.31 15.64 -25.08
C GLY A 263 32.00 15.21 -23.65
N PRO A 264 30.93 14.41 -23.42
CA PRO A 264 30.57 13.92 -22.10
C PRO A 264 31.72 13.14 -21.43
N GLY A 265 32.15 13.59 -20.25
CA GLY A 265 33.21 12.98 -19.45
C GLY A 265 32.74 12.52 -18.07
N SER A 266 33.69 12.20 -17.19
CA SER A 266 33.45 11.89 -15.78
C SER A 266 34.37 12.75 -14.92
N ASP A 267 33.96 13.02 -13.69
CA ASP A 267 34.83 13.71 -12.73
C ASP A 267 36.21 13.06 -12.64
N THR A 268 37.25 13.85 -12.87
CA THR A 268 38.65 13.43 -12.77
C THR A 268 39.31 13.79 -11.43
N SER A 269 38.55 14.33 -10.48
CA SER A 269 39.02 14.73 -9.16
C SER A 269 39.46 13.53 -8.34
N ILE A 270 40.47 13.76 -7.51
CA ILE A 270 40.91 12.78 -6.51
C ILE A 270 39.96 12.91 -5.31
N PRO A 271 39.60 11.81 -4.62
CA PRO A 271 38.73 11.92 -3.44
C PRO A 271 39.26 12.91 -2.41
N SER A 272 38.37 13.74 -1.87
CA SER A 272 38.71 14.90 -1.05
C SER A 272 39.56 14.56 0.18
N THR A 273 39.35 13.40 0.81
CA THR A 273 40.18 12.92 1.95
C THR A 273 41.63 12.62 1.59
N LEU A 274 41.92 12.41 0.30
CA LEU A 274 43.27 12.15 -0.21
C LEU A 274 43.91 13.43 -0.81
N SER A 275 43.18 14.54 -0.84
CA SER A 275 43.61 15.81 -1.45
C SER A 275 43.29 17.00 -0.52
N VAL A 276 42.12 17.61 -0.71
CA VAL A 276 41.80 18.97 -0.26
C VAL A 276 41.15 19.06 1.13
N LEU A 277 40.41 18.04 1.58
CA LEU A 277 39.68 18.07 2.85
C LEU A 277 40.57 18.29 4.09
N PRO A 278 41.76 17.69 4.24
CA PRO A 278 42.59 17.96 5.41
C PRO A 278 43.00 19.44 5.51
N ASN A 279 43.33 20.10 4.39
CA ASN A 279 43.63 21.54 4.38
C ASN A 279 42.39 22.38 4.77
N VAL A 280 41.21 21.98 4.30
CA VAL A 280 39.94 22.63 4.67
C VAL A 280 39.66 22.50 6.16
N ILE A 281 39.91 21.34 6.76
CA ILE A 281 39.76 21.14 8.21
C ILE A 281 40.71 22.05 9.00
N ASP A 282 41.96 22.16 8.57
CA ASP A 282 42.97 22.99 9.25
C ASP A 282 42.65 24.49 9.18
N LYS A 283 42.01 24.94 8.10
CA LYS A 283 41.66 26.36 7.89
C LYS A 283 40.25 26.74 8.38
N SER A 284 39.35 25.76 8.53
CA SER A 284 37.97 26.00 8.97
C SER A 284 37.89 26.27 10.47
N VAL A 285 36.98 27.18 10.88
CA VAL A 285 36.59 27.32 12.30
C VAL A 285 35.85 26.08 12.76
N ARG A 286 35.05 25.47 11.87
CA ARG A 286 34.34 24.22 12.15
C ARG A 286 34.09 23.43 10.87
N THR A 287 34.43 22.15 10.92
CA THR A 287 34.02 21.15 9.92
C THR A 287 33.09 20.16 10.58
N VAL A 288 31.91 19.95 9.99
CA VAL A 288 30.91 19.00 10.46
C VAL A 288 30.72 17.92 9.41
N ILE A 289 30.85 16.65 9.81
CA ILE A 289 30.49 15.49 9.01
C ILE A 289 29.43 14.72 9.78
N VAL A 290 28.26 14.51 9.18
CA VAL A 290 27.12 13.80 9.79
C VAL A 290 26.79 12.58 8.96
N HIS A 291 26.34 11.50 9.61
CA HIS A 291 25.95 10.28 8.92
C HIS A 291 24.70 9.64 9.51
N GLY A 292 23.75 9.23 8.66
CA GLY A 292 22.66 8.33 8.99
C GLY A 292 23.16 6.89 9.12
N LEU A 293 22.94 6.26 10.27
CA LEU A 293 23.44 4.89 10.55
C LEU A 293 22.73 3.81 9.72
N ALA A 294 21.60 4.13 9.10
CA ALA A 294 20.86 3.24 8.21
C ALA A 294 21.17 3.45 6.71
N ASP A 295 22.07 4.37 6.36
CA ASP A 295 22.46 4.57 4.96
C ASP A 295 23.34 3.38 4.50
N PHE A 296 22.83 2.65 3.50
CA PHE A 296 23.52 1.50 2.92
C PHE A 296 24.36 1.86 1.69
N ILE A 297 24.22 3.06 1.12
CA ILE A 297 25.01 3.56 -0.01
C ILE A 297 26.29 4.23 0.49
N LEU A 298 26.16 5.03 1.56
CA LEU A 298 27.25 5.74 2.19
C LEU A 298 27.30 5.21 3.63
N VAL A 299 28.13 4.20 3.85
CA VAL A 299 28.15 3.49 5.14
C VAL A 299 29.04 4.26 6.11
N ALA A 300 28.55 4.55 7.33
CA ALA A 300 29.28 5.32 8.34
C ALA A 300 30.67 4.77 8.68
N GLU A 301 30.80 3.45 8.69
CA GLU A 301 32.07 2.77 8.88
C GLU A 301 33.08 3.06 7.74
N GLY A 302 32.60 3.20 6.50
CA GLY A 302 33.41 3.58 5.35
C GLY A 302 33.96 5.01 5.46
N THR A 303 33.12 5.95 5.89
CA THR A 303 33.51 7.33 6.23
C THR A 303 34.55 7.34 7.36
N ARG A 304 34.39 6.48 8.38
CA ARG A 304 35.37 6.35 9.47
C ARG A 304 36.72 5.82 9.00
N ILE A 305 36.75 4.85 8.09
CA ILE A 305 37.99 4.37 7.46
C ILE A 305 38.68 5.51 6.70
N ALA A 306 37.92 6.26 5.89
CA ALA A 306 38.46 7.38 5.12
C ALA A 306 39.10 8.46 6.01
N ILE A 307 38.42 8.83 7.10
CA ILE A 307 38.94 9.82 8.06
C ILE A 307 40.15 9.28 8.83
N GLN A 308 40.13 8.03 9.33
CA GLN A 308 41.30 7.45 10.01
C GLN A 308 42.55 7.34 9.11
N ASN A 309 42.37 7.35 7.79
CA ASN A 309 43.48 7.32 6.83
C ASN A 309 44.00 8.70 6.42
N MET A 310 43.37 9.78 6.87
CA MET A 310 43.72 11.16 6.54
C MET A 310 44.58 11.80 7.64
N THR A 311 45.45 12.74 7.27
CA THR A 311 46.28 13.52 8.21
C THR A 311 45.89 14.98 8.16
N TRP A 312 45.54 15.58 9.30
CA TRP A 312 45.23 17.00 9.47
C TRP A 312 45.79 17.49 10.80
N GLY A 313 46.12 18.78 10.93
CA GLY A 313 46.66 19.34 12.16
C GLY A 313 47.97 18.68 12.64
N GLY A 314 48.69 18.01 11.74
CA GLY A 314 49.91 17.25 12.04
C GLY A 314 49.69 15.85 12.65
N ALA A 315 48.45 15.36 12.74
CA ALA A 315 48.10 14.05 13.28
C ALA A 315 47.27 13.24 12.29
N GLN A 316 47.46 11.91 12.25
CA GLN A 316 46.65 11.03 11.42
C GLN A 316 45.40 10.62 12.19
N GLY A 317 44.23 10.77 11.57
CA GLY A 317 42.97 10.32 12.12
C GLY A 317 42.62 10.90 13.49
N PHE A 318 41.55 10.37 14.06
CA PHE A 318 41.21 10.56 15.45
C PHE A 318 42.12 9.69 16.34
N HIS A 319 42.64 10.28 17.41
CA HIS A 319 43.51 9.59 18.37
C HIS A 319 42.75 8.91 19.51
N THR A 320 41.50 9.31 19.71
CA THR A 320 40.56 8.67 20.64
C THR A 320 39.32 8.26 19.87
N PRO A 321 38.64 7.17 20.26
CA PRO A 321 37.36 6.82 19.67
C PRO A 321 36.41 8.01 19.64
N ILE A 322 35.64 8.13 18.56
CA ILE A 322 34.56 9.12 18.46
C ILE A 322 33.66 8.88 19.66
N LYS A 323 33.39 9.92 20.45
CA LYS A 323 32.53 9.81 21.62
C LYS A 323 31.11 9.50 21.15
N ASP A 324 30.45 8.59 21.86
CA ASP A 324 29.01 8.35 21.72
C ASP A 324 28.28 9.60 22.27
N GLU A 325 28.20 10.66 21.47
CA GLU A 325 27.35 11.82 21.75
C GLU A 325 26.05 11.65 20.96
N SER A 326 25.03 11.11 21.61
CA SER A 326 23.69 11.03 21.05
C SER A 326 23.02 12.40 21.14
N PHE A 327 22.78 13.06 20.00
CA PHE A 327 21.77 14.10 19.93
C PHE A 327 20.45 13.44 19.51
N THR A 328 19.47 13.42 20.41
CA THR A 328 18.16 12.84 20.09
C THR A 328 17.35 13.84 19.27
N VAL A 329 17.17 13.56 17.98
CA VAL A 329 16.12 14.21 17.20
C VAL A 329 14.80 13.56 17.63
N LYS A 330 13.86 14.33 18.19
CA LYS A 330 12.55 13.80 18.58
C LYS A 330 11.96 13.02 17.40
N ASN A 331 11.67 11.74 17.62
CA ASN A 331 10.99 10.79 16.72
C ASN A 331 11.84 9.98 15.72
N MET A 332 13.14 9.70 15.94
CA MET A 332 13.97 8.97 14.95
C MET A 332 15.02 7.96 15.48
N ASP A 333 14.75 7.18 16.54
CA ASP A 333 15.70 6.13 16.98
C ASP A 333 15.28 4.71 16.56
N SER A 334 16.09 4.05 15.72
CA SER A 334 16.13 2.59 15.64
C SER A 334 17.51 2.10 15.22
N MET A 335 18.10 1.23 16.05
CA MET A 335 19.28 0.35 15.82
C MET A 335 20.64 0.84 16.36
N ALA A 336 20.92 0.54 17.64
CA ALA A 336 22.29 0.30 18.13
C ALA A 336 22.28 -0.74 19.26
N SER A 337 23.36 -1.52 19.37
CA SER A 337 23.59 -2.62 20.33
C SER A 337 23.19 -2.30 21.79
N GLU A 338 22.71 -3.31 22.54
CA GLU A 338 22.32 -3.23 23.95
C GLU A 338 23.44 -2.71 24.88
N LYS A 339 23.64 -1.39 24.89
CA LYS A 339 24.33 -0.65 25.95
C LYS A 339 23.28 0.16 26.68
N LEU A 340 23.41 0.26 28.01
CA LEU A 340 22.55 1.11 28.80
C LEU A 340 22.69 2.57 28.30
N PRO A 341 21.60 3.24 27.91
CA PRO A 341 21.64 4.64 27.50
C PRO A 341 22.40 5.52 28.50
N GLN A 342 23.18 6.49 28.02
CA GLN A 342 24.12 7.23 28.87
C GLN A 342 23.43 7.92 30.06
N ASN A 343 22.19 8.41 29.86
CA ASN A 343 21.35 9.02 30.90
C ASN A 343 20.95 8.05 32.03
N LEU A 344 21.04 6.74 31.80
CA LEU A 344 20.71 5.67 32.75
C LEU A 344 21.95 5.07 33.42
N THR A 345 23.17 5.45 33.03
CA THR A 345 24.42 4.91 33.59
C THR A 345 24.80 5.49 34.96
N ARG A 346 24.14 6.58 35.36
CA ARG A 346 24.32 7.25 36.66
C ARG A 346 23.42 6.64 37.74
N GLN A 347 23.65 7.00 39.00
CA GLN A 347 22.71 6.72 40.07
C GLN A 347 21.42 7.53 39.88
N LEU A 348 20.28 6.85 39.76
CA LEU A 348 18.95 7.42 39.59
C LEU A 348 18.22 7.42 40.94
N ASP A 349 17.55 8.52 41.26
CA ASP A 349 16.75 8.63 42.48
C ASP A 349 15.44 7.83 42.33
N VAL A 350 14.63 8.16 41.33
CA VAL A 350 13.44 7.37 40.95
C VAL A 350 13.51 7.00 39.48
N LEU A 351 13.43 5.70 39.16
CA LEU A 351 13.19 5.23 37.81
C LEU A 351 11.68 4.96 37.65
N MET A 352 11.03 5.65 36.72
CA MET A 352 9.63 5.41 36.37
C MET A 352 9.52 4.75 35.00
N ILE A 353 8.83 3.61 34.93
CA ILE A 353 8.53 2.92 33.67
C ILE A 353 7.15 3.37 33.17
N ASP A 354 7.13 4.05 32.02
CA ASP A 354 5.95 4.54 31.30
C ASP A 354 5.29 3.42 30.50
N ASN A 355 4.07 3.04 30.87
CA ASN A 355 3.26 2.04 30.16
C ASN A 355 2.30 2.71 29.15
N PHE A 356 2.68 3.85 28.57
CA PHE A 356 1.95 4.55 27.50
C PHE A 356 0.58 5.12 27.90
N ASP A 357 0.44 5.58 29.15
CA ASP A 357 -0.77 6.25 29.62
C ASP A 357 -0.64 7.78 29.64
N SER A 358 -1.73 8.48 29.33
CA SER A 358 -1.78 9.95 29.37
C SER A 358 -1.53 10.55 30.77
N PHE A 359 -1.77 9.79 31.85
CA PHE A 359 -1.58 10.21 33.24
C PHE A 359 -0.16 9.98 33.76
N THR A 360 0.72 9.30 33.02
CA THR A 360 2.12 9.09 33.42
C THR A 360 2.81 10.40 33.81
N TRP A 361 2.59 11.47 33.05
CA TRP A 361 3.22 12.77 33.31
C TRP A 361 2.65 13.51 34.52
N ASN A 362 1.41 13.22 34.93
CA ASN A 362 0.84 13.73 36.17
C ASN A 362 1.52 13.08 37.38
N LEU A 363 1.75 11.76 37.31
CA LEU A 363 2.48 11.02 38.34
C LEU A 363 3.94 11.48 38.44
N TYR A 364 4.60 11.67 37.30
CA TYR A 364 5.93 12.31 37.21
C TYR A 364 5.95 13.67 37.93
N GLN A 365 4.99 14.54 37.60
CA GLN A 365 4.91 15.87 38.19
C GLN A 365 4.71 15.79 39.70
N GLN A 366 3.83 14.91 40.18
CA GLN A 366 3.56 14.74 41.60
C GLN A 366 4.81 14.26 42.38
N LEU A 367 5.55 13.30 41.81
CA LEU A 367 6.83 12.84 42.37
C LEU A 367 7.86 13.98 42.44
N CYS A 368 8.03 14.75 41.37
CA CYS A 368 8.93 15.90 41.35
C CYS A 368 8.53 16.99 42.35
N LEU A 369 7.24 17.25 42.52
CA LEU A 369 6.72 18.21 43.51
C LEU A 369 6.98 17.77 44.95
N GLN A 370 7.12 16.46 45.21
CA GLN A 370 7.56 15.93 46.50
C GLN A 370 9.10 15.89 46.64
N GLY A 371 9.85 16.42 45.66
CA GLY A 371 11.30 16.57 45.71
C GLY A 371 12.11 15.43 45.11
N ALA A 372 11.47 14.46 44.44
CA ALA A 372 12.18 13.36 43.78
C ALA A 372 12.76 13.77 42.43
N GLU A 373 13.96 13.25 42.12
CA GLU A 373 14.53 13.34 40.78
C GLU A 373 14.09 12.12 39.95
N VAL A 374 13.08 12.31 39.09
CA VAL A 374 12.47 11.20 38.34
C VAL A 374 13.08 11.07 36.96
N THR A 375 13.54 9.87 36.62
CA THR A 375 13.95 9.49 35.27
C THR A 375 12.88 8.57 34.68
N VAL A 376 12.31 8.95 33.54
CA VAL A 376 11.24 8.19 32.88
C VAL A 376 11.79 7.43 31.67
N ILE A 377 11.47 6.15 31.58
CA ILE A 377 11.73 5.32 30.40
C ILE A 377 10.42 4.64 29.96
N ARG A 378 10.24 4.41 28.66
CA ARG A 378 9.11 3.60 28.18
C ARG A 378 9.29 2.13 28.53
N ASN A 379 8.19 1.39 28.62
CA ASN A 379 8.20 -0.03 28.95
C ASN A 379 8.84 -0.94 27.87
N ASP A 380 9.26 -0.37 26.75
CA ASP A 380 10.01 -1.00 25.65
C ASP A 380 11.40 -0.37 25.41
N ALA A 381 11.81 0.60 26.25
CA ALA A 381 13.01 1.42 26.00
C ALA A 381 14.34 0.68 26.22
N ILE A 382 14.35 -0.33 27.08
CA ILE A 382 15.55 -1.15 27.37
C ILE A 382 15.15 -2.62 27.54
N SER A 383 16.09 -3.53 27.29
CA SER A 383 15.91 -4.95 27.53
C SER A 383 16.08 -5.31 29.02
N PRO A 384 15.35 -6.31 29.57
CA PRO A 384 15.55 -6.79 30.94
C PRO A 384 16.97 -7.28 31.24
N SER A 385 17.75 -7.66 30.22
CA SER A 385 19.17 -8.01 30.33
C SER A 385 20.03 -6.88 30.93
N LEU A 386 19.58 -5.62 30.80
CA LEU A 386 20.30 -4.43 31.24
C LEU A 386 19.98 -4.01 32.68
N PHE A 387 18.96 -4.60 33.34
CA PHE A 387 18.61 -4.25 34.72
C PHE A 387 19.76 -4.40 35.73
N PRO A 388 20.69 -5.36 35.61
CA PRO A 388 21.87 -5.42 36.47
C PRO A 388 22.81 -4.23 36.37
N GLN A 389 22.75 -3.46 35.28
CA GLN A 389 23.59 -2.29 35.07
C GLN A 389 22.96 -1.00 35.63
N LEU A 390 21.64 -1.01 35.89
CA LEU A 390 20.93 0.13 36.45
C LEU A 390 21.24 0.32 37.94
N GLN A 391 21.54 1.56 38.32
CA GLN A 391 21.69 1.99 39.71
C GLN A 391 20.53 2.90 40.09
N ILE A 392 19.50 2.36 40.73
CA ILE A 392 18.28 3.12 41.11
C ILE A 392 18.07 3.08 42.63
N LYS A 393 17.48 4.12 43.22
CA LYS A 393 17.04 4.06 44.63
C LYS A 393 15.61 3.58 44.80
N SER A 394 14.71 3.90 43.86
CA SER A 394 13.30 3.47 43.87
C SER A 394 12.79 3.22 42.45
N LEU A 395 11.82 2.30 42.31
CA LEU A 395 11.16 1.97 41.05
C LEU A 395 9.67 2.34 41.11
N VAL A 396 9.16 2.99 40.07
CA VAL A 396 7.72 3.26 39.89
C VAL A 396 7.25 2.66 38.58
N ILE A 397 6.17 1.89 38.62
CA ILE A 397 5.46 1.39 37.43
C ILE A 397 4.21 2.25 37.25
N SER A 398 4.20 3.02 36.17
CA SER A 398 3.10 3.93 35.84
C SER A 398 1.83 3.19 35.40
N PRO A 399 0.67 3.89 35.35
CA PRO A 399 -0.53 3.41 34.68
C PRO A 399 -0.28 3.08 33.20
N GLY A 400 -1.13 2.23 32.63
CA GLY A 400 -1.03 1.79 31.23
C GLY A 400 -2.36 1.20 30.75
N PRO A 401 -2.72 1.35 29.47
CA PRO A 401 -3.82 0.62 28.88
C PRO A 401 -3.46 -0.85 28.64
N GLY A 402 -4.48 -1.70 28.48
CA GLY A 402 -4.28 -3.11 28.10
C GLY A 402 -4.28 -4.05 29.29
N HIS A 403 -3.58 -5.17 29.17
CA HIS A 403 -3.48 -6.23 30.18
C HIS A 403 -2.01 -6.49 30.55
N PRO A 404 -1.68 -6.78 31.82
CA PRO A 404 -0.30 -6.96 32.27
C PRO A 404 0.47 -8.06 31.52
N GLN A 405 -0.22 -9.07 30.99
CA GLN A 405 0.41 -10.17 30.24
C GLN A 405 0.83 -9.81 28.81
N THR A 406 0.18 -8.82 28.20
CA THR A 406 0.34 -8.50 26.77
C THR A 406 0.97 -7.13 26.53
N ASP A 407 0.71 -6.17 27.42
CA ASP A 407 0.97 -4.75 27.15
C ASP A 407 1.97 -4.10 28.13
N SER A 408 2.36 -4.78 29.21
CA SER A 408 3.22 -4.19 30.26
C SER A 408 4.69 -4.03 29.88
N GLY A 409 5.09 -4.52 28.70
CA GLY A 409 6.49 -4.56 28.28
C GLY A 409 7.39 -5.16 29.36
N ILE A 410 8.42 -4.41 29.75
CA ILE A 410 9.40 -4.84 30.77
C ILE A 410 8.93 -4.70 32.22
N SER A 411 7.73 -4.16 32.49
CA SER A 411 7.28 -3.82 33.86
C SER A 411 7.25 -5.04 34.81
N ASN A 412 6.67 -6.17 34.38
CA ASN A 412 6.69 -7.42 35.17
C ASN A 412 8.11 -7.90 35.48
N ALA A 413 9.00 -7.85 34.49
CA ALA A 413 10.40 -8.22 34.66
C ALA A 413 11.14 -7.27 35.61
N ALA A 414 10.83 -5.97 35.55
CA ALA A 414 11.41 -4.95 36.42
C ALA A 414 10.99 -5.15 37.88
N ILE A 415 9.69 -5.33 38.16
CA ILE A 415 9.20 -5.65 39.51
C ILE A 415 9.91 -6.89 40.04
N LYS A 416 9.94 -7.98 39.25
CA LYS A 416 10.59 -9.24 39.63
C LYS A 416 12.08 -9.06 39.94
N TYR A 417 12.79 -8.24 39.17
CA TYR A 417 14.22 -8.03 39.36
C TYR A 417 14.52 -7.12 40.56
N PHE A 418 13.76 -6.04 40.75
CA PHE A 418 14.04 -5.00 41.74
C PHE A 418 13.35 -5.20 43.09
N GLN A 419 12.33 -6.05 43.19
CA GLN A 419 11.75 -6.45 44.47
C GLN A 419 12.83 -6.99 45.41
N GLY A 420 12.80 -6.58 46.68
CA GLY A 420 13.84 -6.98 47.63
C GLY A 420 15.19 -6.26 47.47
N LYS A 421 15.34 -5.36 46.50
CA LYS A 421 16.53 -4.52 46.32
C LYS A 421 16.25 -3.04 46.58
N VAL A 422 15.13 -2.55 46.06
CA VAL A 422 14.68 -1.16 46.20
C VAL A 422 13.17 -1.11 46.47
N PRO A 423 12.64 -0.01 47.02
CA PRO A 423 11.20 0.21 47.09
C PRO A 423 10.57 0.24 45.70
N VAL A 424 9.42 -0.43 45.54
CA VAL A 424 8.67 -0.47 44.28
C VAL A 424 7.23 0.01 44.51
N LEU A 425 6.78 0.98 43.72
CA LEU A 425 5.39 1.45 43.68
C LEU A 425 4.74 1.14 42.33
N GLY A 426 3.59 0.47 42.34
CA GLY A 426 2.76 0.29 41.14
C GLY A 426 1.50 1.16 41.16
N VAL A 427 1.12 1.75 40.03
CA VAL A 427 -0.13 2.49 39.89
C VAL A 427 -0.95 1.93 38.72
N CYS A 428 -2.23 1.61 38.95
CA CYS A 428 -3.15 1.02 37.99
C CYS A 428 -2.57 -0.25 37.34
N MET A 429 -2.09 -0.19 36.09
CA MET A 429 -1.33 -1.27 35.43
C MET A 429 -0.18 -1.79 36.31
N GLY A 430 0.47 -0.96 37.13
CA GLY A 430 1.50 -1.39 38.06
C GLY A 430 0.99 -2.32 39.18
N LEU A 431 -0.25 -2.15 39.65
CA LEU A 431 -0.90 -3.11 40.56
C LEU A 431 -1.21 -4.41 39.82
N GLU A 432 -1.72 -4.30 38.61
CA GLU A 432 -2.09 -5.45 37.78
C GLU A 432 -0.87 -6.32 37.48
N CYS A 433 0.25 -5.69 37.12
CA CYS A 433 1.56 -6.32 36.95
C CYS A 433 2.02 -7.05 38.22
N LEU A 434 1.88 -6.43 39.38
CA LEU A 434 2.29 -7.03 40.65
C LEU A 434 1.45 -8.27 41.00
N VAL A 435 0.14 -8.22 40.77
CA VAL A 435 -0.75 -9.36 41.06
C VAL A 435 -0.52 -10.50 40.06
N ASP A 436 -0.41 -10.19 38.77
CA ASP A 436 -0.13 -11.16 37.69
C ASP A 436 1.22 -11.87 37.91
N LEU A 437 2.26 -11.12 38.30
CA LEU A 437 3.60 -11.66 38.57
C LEU A 437 3.60 -12.78 39.63
N TYR A 438 2.71 -12.70 40.62
CA TYR A 438 2.58 -13.70 41.69
C TYR A 438 1.46 -14.73 41.41
N GLY A 439 0.90 -14.73 40.21
CA GLY A 439 -0.10 -15.71 39.77
C GLY A 439 -1.54 -15.41 40.17
N GLY A 440 -1.83 -14.20 40.67
CA GLY A 440 -3.20 -13.73 40.87
C GLY A 440 -3.85 -13.36 39.55
N LYS A 441 -5.18 -13.50 39.45
CA LYS A 441 -5.92 -13.16 38.23
C LYS A 441 -6.35 -11.70 38.25
N ILE A 442 -6.13 -11.03 37.13
CA ILE A 442 -6.73 -9.75 36.81
C ILE A 442 -8.01 -10.04 36.02
N ALA A 443 -9.14 -9.61 36.57
CA ALA A 443 -10.47 -9.86 36.02
C ALA A 443 -11.24 -8.56 35.91
N TYR A 444 -12.38 -8.59 35.23
CA TYR A 444 -13.24 -7.43 35.10
C TYR A 444 -13.74 -6.99 36.48
N ALA A 445 -13.57 -5.71 36.81
CA ALA A 445 -13.85 -5.15 38.14
C ALA A 445 -15.35 -5.06 38.48
N GLY A 446 -16.25 -5.62 37.66
CA GLY A 446 -17.70 -5.53 37.78
C GLY A 446 -18.29 -4.16 37.41
N GLU A 447 -17.50 -3.09 37.53
CA GLU A 447 -17.86 -1.70 37.29
C GLU A 447 -16.75 -0.99 36.49
N ILE A 448 -17.05 -0.48 35.28
CA ILE A 448 -16.12 0.41 34.56
C ILE A 448 -16.29 1.82 35.10
N MET A 449 -15.28 2.33 35.78
CA MET A 449 -15.22 3.70 36.27
C MET A 449 -14.07 4.40 35.54
N HIS A 450 -14.39 5.38 34.68
CA HIS A 450 -13.43 6.31 34.11
C HIS A 450 -13.81 7.73 34.56
N GLY A 451 -12.95 8.37 35.36
CA GLY A 451 -13.15 9.75 35.81
C GLY A 451 -14.19 9.91 36.92
N LYS A 452 -14.59 8.83 37.59
CA LYS A 452 -15.49 8.85 38.75
C LYS A 452 -14.70 8.62 40.04
N VAL A 453 -15.14 9.25 41.13
CA VAL A 453 -14.56 9.09 42.46
C VAL A 453 -15.29 8.03 43.27
N SER A 454 -14.54 7.23 44.03
CA SER A 454 -15.04 6.28 45.03
C SER A 454 -14.38 6.56 46.38
N GLY A 455 -15.10 6.33 47.48
CA GLY A 455 -14.50 6.34 48.81
C GLY A 455 -13.56 5.16 48.99
N ILE A 456 -12.34 5.39 49.48
CA ILE A 456 -11.35 4.33 49.69
C ILE A 456 -11.13 4.11 51.19
N ARG A 457 -11.28 2.86 51.62
CA ARG A 457 -10.84 2.38 52.94
C ARG A 457 -9.48 1.74 52.80
N HIS A 458 -8.55 2.05 53.70
CA HIS A 458 -7.18 1.54 53.65
C HIS A 458 -6.66 1.13 55.04
N ASP A 459 -5.52 0.46 55.08
CA ASP A 459 -4.98 -0.16 56.30
C ASP A 459 -4.14 0.77 57.21
N ASP A 460 -3.93 2.02 56.79
CA ASP A 460 -3.11 3.05 57.46
C ASP A 460 -1.64 2.63 57.69
N ARG A 461 -1.13 1.73 56.85
CA ARG A 461 0.26 1.25 56.87
C ARG A 461 0.95 1.59 55.55
N GLY A 462 2.26 1.35 55.48
CA GLY A 462 3.03 1.47 54.23
C GLY A 462 2.87 2.85 53.60
N CYS A 463 2.52 2.87 52.32
CA CYS A 463 2.28 4.10 51.57
C CYS A 463 1.04 4.86 52.08
N PHE A 464 0.08 4.20 52.72
CA PHE A 464 -1.13 4.80 53.28
C PHE A 464 -0.98 5.40 54.68
N ARG A 465 0.20 5.31 55.31
CA ARG A 465 0.42 5.77 56.69
C ARG A 465 0.08 7.26 56.88
N GLY A 466 -0.85 7.55 57.77
CA GLY A 466 -1.27 8.92 58.07
C GLY A 466 -2.13 9.57 56.97
N VAL A 467 -2.54 8.81 55.96
CA VAL A 467 -3.55 9.25 54.98
C VAL A 467 -4.92 9.19 55.67
N PRO A 468 -5.78 10.21 55.56
CA PRO A 468 -7.13 10.15 56.13
C PRO A 468 -7.96 9.00 55.56
N GLN A 469 -8.77 8.34 56.40
CA GLN A 469 -9.71 7.32 55.93
C GLN A 469 -10.84 7.92 55.08
N GLY A 470 -11.38 7.14 54.15
CA GLY A 470 -12.50 7.55 53.30
C GLY A 470 -12.13 8.56 52.21
N ILE A 471 -10.84 8.66 51.87
CA ILE A 471 -10.38 9.55 50.78
C ILE A 471 -11.09 9.23 49.47
N LYS A 472 -11.50 10.28 48.76
CA LYS A 472 -12.08 10.14 47.42
C LYS A 472 -10.97 9.93 46.41
N SER A 473 -11.05 8.85 45.63
CA SER A 473 -10.04 8.55 44.61
C SER A 473 -10.66 8.30 43.25
N ILE A 474 -10.04 8.84 42.19
CA ILE A 474 -10.48 8.59 40.82
C ILE A 474 -10.08 7.18 40.37
N ARG A 475 -11.05 6.50 39.76
CA ARG A 475 -10.86 5.22 39.06
C ARG A 475 -10.84 5.47 37.54
N TYR A 476 -9.87 4.85 36.86
CA TYR A 476 -9.77 4.79 35.38
C TYR A 476 -9.55 3.36 34.88
N HIS A 477 -10.13 2.37 35.56
CA HIS A 477 -9.85 0.96 35.28
C HIS A 477 -11.14 0.16 35.06
N SER A 478 -11.07 -0.79 34.13
CA SER A 478 -12.12 -1.81 33.87
C SER A 478 -11.74 -3.18 34.43
N LEU A 479 -10.47 -3.36 34.77
CA LEU A 479 -9.88 -4.55 35.36
C LEU A 479 -9.54 -4.27 36.83
N SER A 480 -9.53 -5.31 37.65
CA SER A 480 -9.06 -5.28 39.04
C SER A 480 -8.62 -6.68 39.45
N ALA A 481 -7.83 -6.76 40.53
CA ALA A 481 -7.43 -8.03 41.11
C ALA A 481 -8.64 -8.81 41.66
N GLU A 482 -8.73 -10.09 41.30
CA GLU A 482 -9.78 -10.97 41.82
C GLU A 482 -9.40 -11.51 43.21
N HIS A 483 -10.21 -11.19 44.23
CA HIS A 483 -9.96 -11.57 45.63
C HIS A 483 -9.70 -13.08 45.81
N THR A 484 -10.47 -13.94 45.14
CA THR A 484 -10.40 -15.40 45.27
C THR A 484 -9.10 -16.01 44.77
N THR A 485 -8.34 -15.28 43.97
CA THR A 485 -7.08 -15.74 43.36
C THR A 485 -5.87 -14.98 43.87
N LEU A 486 -6.05 -14.06 44.82
CA LEU A 486 -4.95 -13.26 45.33
C LEU A 486 -3.94 -14.18 46.07
N PRO A 487 -2.67 -14.19 45.64
CA PRO A 487 -1.66 -15.08 46.20
C PRO A 487 -1.31 -14.71 47.65
N ALA A 488 -0.88 -15.69 48.44
CA ALA A 488 -0.64 -15.54 49.89
C ALA A 488 0.48 -14.53 50.20
N GLU A 489 1.39 -14.31 49.25
CA GLU A 489 2.48 -13.34 49.29
C GLU A 489 2.00 -11.89 49.30
N LEU A 490 0.78 -11.63 48.82
CA LEU A 490 0.18 -10.31 48.77
C LEU A 490 -0.87 -10.13 49.89
N ALA A 491 -0.94 -8.91 50.41
CA ALA A 491 -1.97 -8.46 51.33
C ALA A 491 -2.78 -7.34 50.67
N ILE A 492 -4.10 -7.36 50.84
CA ILE A 492 -4.96 -6.26 50.41
C ILE A 492 -4.77 -5.10 51.39
N THR A 493 -4.44 -3.92 50.87
CA THR A 493 -4.17 -2.73 51.67
C THR A 493 -5.24 -1.67 51.55
N SER A 494 -6.02 -1.68 50.47
CA SER A 494 -7.19 -0.81 50.34
C SER A 494 -8.27 -1.39 49.42
N ALA A 495 -9.51 -0.93 49.63
CA ALA A 495 -10.67 -1.31 48.83
C ALA A 495 -11.68 -0.15 48.75
N THR A 496 -12.54 -0.15 47.72
CA THR A 496 -13.66 0.81 47.63
C THR A 496 -14.66 0.54 48.76
N GLU A 497 -15.15 1.60 49.40
CA GLU A 497 -16.15 1.49 50.48
C GLU A 497 -17.49 0.94 50.00
N GLU A 498 -17.87 1.26 48.76
CA GLU A 498 -19.20 0.95 48.23
C GLU A 498 -19.31 -0.46 47.64
N SER A 499 -18.32 -0.88 46.83
CA SER A 499 -18.37 -2.13 46.07
C SER A 499 -17.31 -3.17 46.45
N GLY A 500 -16.42 -2.86 47.41
CA GLY A 500 -15.38 -3.78 47.87
C GLY A 500 -14.30 -4.15 46.83
N VAL A 501 -14.19 -3.41 45.72
CA VAL A 501 -13.15 -3.61 44.70
C VAL A 501 -11.78 -3.38 45.31
N ILE A 502 -10.79 -4.24 45.01
CA ILE A 502 -9.42 -4.11 45.51
C ILE A 502 -8.78 -2.87 44.88
N MET A 503 -8.36 -1.94 45.74
CA MET A 503 -7.78 -0.65 45.34
C MET A 503 -6.30 -0.52 45.72
N GLY A 504 -5.77 -1.47 46.49
CA GLY A 504 -4.37 -1.49 46.88
C GLY A 504 -3.94 -2.88 47.35
N VAL A 505 -2.73 -3.25 46.98
CA VAL A 505 -2.08 -4.49 47.42
C VAL A 505 -0.64 -4.22 47.81
N ARG A 506 -0.11 -5.02 48.74
CA ARG A 506 1.26 -4.92 49.21
C ARG A 506 1.86 -6.31 49.36
N HIS A 507 3.12 -6.46 48.98
CA HIS A 507 3.85 -7.69 49.24
C HIS A 507 4.17 -7.83 50.73
N ARG A 508 4.01 -9.01 51.32
CA ARG A 508 4.17 -9.20 52.78
C ARG A 508 5.63 -9.08 53.28
N LYS A 509 6.59 -9.45 52.43
CA LYS A 509 8.04 -9.42 52.74
C LYS A 509 8.79 -8.22 52.15
N TYR A 510 8.78 -8.08 50.82
CA TYR A 510 9.46 -7.00 50.09
C TYR A 510 8.74 -5.66 50.19
N THR A 511 9.49 -4.56 50.20
CA THR A 511 9.00 -3.16 50.16
C THR A 511 8.39 -2.84 48.79
N VAL A 512 7.27 -3.50 48.48
CA VAL A 512 6.55 -3.42 47.21
C VAL A 512 5.08 -3.19 47.54
N GLU A 513 4.54 -2.09 47.04
CA GLU A 513 3.15 -1.70 47.25
C GLU A 513 2.59 -1.13 45.96
N ALA A 514 1.30 -1.34 45.70
CA ALA A 514 0.66 -0.84 44.49
C ALA A 514 -0.78 -0.43 44.78
N VAL A 515 -1.28 0.53 43.99
CA VAL A 515 -2.66 1.04 44.06
C VAL A 515 -3.32 0.96 42.70
N GLN A 516 -4.61 0.63 42.67
CA GLN A 516 -5.41 0.56 41.43
C GLN A 516 -5.97 1.94 41.06
N TYR A 517 -6.20 2.81 42.05
CA TYR A 517 -6.62 4.19 41.79
C TYR A 517 -5.43 5.05 41.39
N HIS A 518 -5.73 6.23 40.85
CA HIS A 518 -4.74 7.19 40.37
C HIS A 518 -4.47 8.28 41.43
N PRO A 519 -3.45 8.15 42.30
CA PRO A 519 -3.11 9.15 43.31
C PRO A 519 -2.67 10.50 42.70
N GLU A 520 -2.27 10.50 41.44
CA GLU A 520 -1.86 11.66 40.66
C GLU A 520 -3.02 12.47 40.07
N SER A 521 -4.25 11.93 40.15
CA SER A 521 -5.40 12.59 39.57
C SER A 521 -5.89 13.76 40.43
N ILE A 522 -6.32 14.85 39.79
CA ILE A 522 -6.65 16.11 40.48
C ILE A 522 -7.83 16.01 41.46
N LEU A 523 -8.74 15.05 41.26
CA LEU A 523 -9.86 14.80 42.19
C LEU A 523 -9.57 13.64 43.17
N SER A 524 -8.36 13.08 43.15
CA SER A 524 -7.93 12.09 44.13
C SER A 524 -7.35 12.80 45.37
N GLU A 525 -7.86 12.46 46.54
CA GLU A 525 -7.41 12.96 47.83
C GLU A 525 -6.27 12.08 48.38
N GLY A 526 -5.40 12.65 49.22
CA GLY A 526 -4.33 11.90 49.90
C GLY A 526 -3.16 11.42 49.02
N GLY A 527 -3.19 11.64 47.69
CA GLY A 527 -2.14 11.21 46.78
C GLY A 527 -0.75 11.78 47.09
N ASN A 528 -0.65 13.05 47.48
CA ASN A 528 0.62 13.66 47.85
C ASN A 528 1.24 13.01 49.10
N ASP A 529 0.42 12.66 50.08
CA ASP A 529 0.89 11.99 51.31
C ASP A 529 1.33 10.56 51.01
N LEU A 530 0.60 9.86 50.12
CA LEU A 530 0.98 8.53 49.62
C LEU A 530 2.35 8.55 48.94
N ILE A 531 2.55 9.48 48.00
CA ILE A 531 3.83 9.62 47.30
C ILE A 531 4.95 10.01 48.26
N ARG A 532 4.70 10.92 49.22
CA ARG A 532 5.69 11.30 50.23
C ARG A 532 6.09 10.12 51.12
N ASN A 533 5.11 9.29 51.52
CA ASN A 533 5.39 8.07 52.29
C ASN A 533 6.24 7.10 51.49
N PHE A 534 5.91 6.85 50.22
CA PHE A 534 6.71 6.01 49.32
C PHE A 534 8.16 6.50 49.20
N LEU A 535 8.37 7.79 48.93
CA LEU A 535 9.71 8.38 48.79
C LEU A 535 10.53 8.36 50.09
N SER A 536 9.88 8.17 51.25
CA SER A 536 10.56 8.01 52.55
C SER A 536 11.06 6.59 52.83
N LEU A 537 10.64 5.60 52.03
CA LEU A 537 11.02 4.20 52.19
C LEU A 537 12.49 3.96 51.79
N ARG A 538 13.10 2.96 52.40
CA ARG A 538 14.51 2.58 52.24
C ARG A 538 14.63 1.06 52.07
N GLY A 539 15.68 0.58 51.41
CA GLY A 539 15.94 -0.86 51.30
C GLY A 539 14.84 -1.64 50.58
N GLY A 540 14.96 -2.96 50.57
CA GLY A 540 14.12 -3.87 49.80
C GLY A 540 13.12 -4.68 50.61
N LEU A 541 13.20 -4.62 51.95
CA LEU A 541 12.36 -5.37 52.89
C LEU A 541 11.61 -4.45 53.87
N TRP A 542 10.42 -4.86 54.31
CA TRP A 542 9.64 -4.09 55.28
C TRP A 542 10.32 -3.98 56.66
N GLU A 543 11.19 -4.91 57.02
CA GLU A 543 12.00 -4.87 58.26
C GLU A 543 12.91 -3.64 58.32
N GLU A 544 13.32 -3.13 57.15
CA GLU A 544 14.17 -1.95 57.01
C GLU A 544 13.37 -0.64 57.13
N ASN A 545 12.04 -0.73 57.24
CA ASN A 545 11.10 0.40 57.30
C ASN A 545 10.12 0.27 58.48
N PRO A 546 10.58 0.17 59.75
CA PRO A 546 9.68 0.03 60.90
C PRO A 546 8.69 1.20 61.04
N GLU A 547 9.08 2.40 60.59
CA GLU A 547 8.23 3.58 60.53
C GLU A 547 7.00 3.42 59.64
N ALA A 548 7.02 2.50 58.67
CA ALA A 548 5.90 2.20 57.78
C ALA A 548 4.84 1.31 58.44
N ARG A 549 5.11 0.77 59.64
CA ARG A 549 4.18 -0.03 60.47
C ARG A 549 3.57 -1.26 59.79
N VAL A 550 4.16 -1.74 58.69
CA VAL A 550 3.65 -2.90 57.95
C VAL A 550 3.70 -4.17 58.80
N LEU A 551 4.79 -4.37 59.55
CA LEU A 551 5.02 -5.53 60.44
C LEU A 551 4.50 -5.31 61.88
N ASP A 552 3.76 -4.23 62.14
CA ASP A 552 3.19 -3.96 63.46
C ASP A 552 1.99 -4.87 63.71
N ASN A 553 2.19 -5.89 64.55
CA ASN A 553 1.15 -6.85 64.93
C ASN A 553 0.16 -6.30 65.97
N THR A 554 0.39 -5.09 66.51
CA THR A 554 -0.56 -4.45 67.44
C THR A 554 -1.71 -3.76 66.70
N LEU A 555 -1.53 -3.46 65.41
CA LEU A 555 -2.57 -2.93 64.55
C LEU A 555 -3.48 -4.08 64.05
N PRO A 556 -4.81 -3.89 64.01
CA PRO A 556 -5.73 -4.91 63.55
C PRO A 556 -5.49 -5.25 62.06
N PRO A 557 -5.74 -6.51 61.62
CA PRO A 557 -5.70 -6.86 60.21
C PRO A 557 -6.75 -6.07 59.44
N PHE A 558 -6.48 -5.70 58.18
CA PHE A 558 -7.44 -4.99 57.33
C PHE A 558 -8.67 -5.88 57.09
N PRO A 559 -9.86 -5.55 57.63
CA PRO A 559 -11.01 -6.42 57.54
C PRO A 559 -11.62 -6.27 56.14
N PHE A 560 -11.31 -7.16 55.20
CA PHE A 560 -11.91 -7.13 53.86
C PHE A 560 -13.37 -7.65 53.87
N GLU A 561 -13.70 -8.54 54.82
CA GLU A 561 -15.00 -9.20 54.97
C GLU A 561 -16.02 -8.33 55.72
N ALA A 562 -16.61 -7.34 55.05
CA ALA A 562 -17.82 -6.66 55.53
C ALA A 562 -18.61 -6.02 54.37
N LEU A 563 -19.13 -6.84 53.45
CA LEU A 563 -20.23 -6.41 52.59
C LEU A 563 -21.55 -6.90 53.22
N SER A 564 -22.54 -6.02 53.34
CA SER A 564 -23.79 -6.33 54.04
C SER A 564 -24.58 -7.45 53.32
N PRO A 565 -25.34 -8.29 54.06
CA PRO A 565 -26.16 -9.37 53.48
C PRO A 565 -27.20 -8.89 52.44
N GLU A 566 -27.51 -7.60 52.42
CA GLU A 566 -28.43 -6.96 51.47
C GLU A 566 -27.81 -6.81 50.06
N ILE A 567 -26.50 -6.58 49.95
CA ILE A 567 -25.78 -6.49 48.67
C ILE A 567 -25.66 -7.88 48.02
N ILE A 568 -25.57 -8.93 48.84
CA ILE A 568 -25.50 -10.33 48.39
C ILE A 568 -26.86 -10.83 47.86
N SER A 569 -27.98 -10.27 48.34
CA SER A 569 -29.33 -10.77 48.04
C SER A 569 -30.10 -10.01 46.95
N LYS A 570 -29.62 -8.83 46.51
CA LYS A 570 -30.19 -8.08 45.38
C LYS A 570 -29.11 -7.34 44.57
N PRO A 571 -28.52 -7.95 43.53
CA PRO A 571 -27.59 -7.24 42.66
C PRO A 571 -28.39 -6.34 41.70
N GLY A 572 -28.44 -5.05 42.02
CA GLY A 572 -28.75 -3.98 41.07
C GLY A 572 -29.89 -3.07 41.49
N VAL A 573 -29.56 -1.87 41.99
CA VAL A 573 -30.15 -0.58 41.57
C VAL A 573 -29.15 0.55 41.88
N THR A 574 -28.13 0.73 41.04
CA THR A 574 -27.49 2.04 40.78
C THR A 574 -26.99 1.99 39.32
N ALA A 575 -27.13 3.11 38.60
CA ALA A 575 -27.20 3.19 37.14
C ALA A 575 -26.13 2.38 36.36
N LYS A 576 -26.59 1.46 35.49
CA LYS A 576 -25.75 0.64 34.58
C LYS A 576 -24.81 1.52 33.75
N VAL A 577 -23.53 1.15 33.70
CA VAL A 577 -22.59 1.65 32.69
C VAL A 577 -23.04 1.14 31.31
N PRO A 578 -23.04 1.99 30.27
CA PRO A 578 -23.43 1.57 28.94
C PRO A 578 -22.50 0.48 28.38
N THR A 579 -23.10 -0.64 27.98
CA THR A 579 -22.53 -1.75 27.20
C THR A 579 -21.75 -1.25 25.98
N ILE A 580 -20.87 -2.08 25.39
CA ILE A 580 -20.18 -1.75 24.13
C ILE A 580 -21.19 -1.35 23.04
N LEU A 581 -22.34 -2.03 23.01
CA LEU A 581 -23.45 -1.70 22.12
C LEU A 581 -23.99 -0.29 22.36
N GLU A 582 -24.23 0.10 23.62
CA GLU A 582 -24.69 1.46 23.97
C GLU A 582 -23.62 2.53 23.67
N ARG A 583 -22.33 2.20 23.79
CA ARG A 583 -21.23 3.09 23.38
C ARG A 583 -21.17 3.28 21.87
N ILE A 584 -21.34 2.19 21.10
CA ILE A 584 -21.45 2.24 19.65
C ILE A 584 -22.65 3.08 19.24
N TYR A 585 -23.81 2.82 19.84
CA TYR A 585 -25.05 3.56 19.58
C TYR A 585 -24.87 5.07 19.81
N ALA A 586 -24.33 5.46 20.98
CA ALA A 586 -24.10 6.87 21.31
C ALA A 586 -23.11 7.54 20.35
N GLN A 587 -22.01 6.88 19.99
CA GLN A 587 -21.06 7.42 19.03
C GLN A 587 -21.67 7.54 17.64
N ARG A 588 -22.44 6.55 17.19
CA ARG A 588 -23.04 6.58 15.85
C ARG A 588 -24.08 7.67 15.71
N LEU A 589 -24.84 7.97 16.77
CA LEU A 589 -25.69 9.16 16.77
C LEU A 589 -24.88 10.45 16.60
N ALA A 590 -23.72 10.58 17.27
CA ALA A 590 -22.85 11.74 17.12
C ALA A 590 -22.24 11.83 15.70
N ASP A 591 -21.79 10.71 15.13
CA ASP A 591 -21.22 10.66 13.79
C ASP A 591 -22.26 11.03 12.72
N VAL A 592 -23.49 10.53 12.85
CA VAL A 592 -24.60 10.85 11.95
C VAL A 592 -25.00 12.32 12.06
N ALA A 593 -25.06 12.86 13.27
CA ALA A 593 -25.34 14.28 13.47
C ALA A 593 -24.23 15.17 12.86
N LEU A 594 -22.96 14.77 12.97
CA LEU A 594 -21.86 15.49 12.34
C LEU A 594 -21.96 15.45 10.81
N ALA A 595 -22.24 14.28 10.23
CA ALA A 595 -22.44 14.13 8.78
C ALA A 595 -23.62 14.96 8.27
N GLN A 596 -24.75 14.97 8.99
CA GLN A 596 -25.93 15.78 8.65
C GLN A 596 -25.69 17.29 8.74
N ASN A 597 -24.73 17.74 9.55
CA ASN A 597 -24.37 19.15 9.68
C ASN A 597 -23.26 19.59 8.70
N THR A 598 -22.69 18.66 7.95
CA THR A 598 -21.63 18.97 6.98
C THR A 598 -22.25 19.42 5.65
N PRO A 599 -21.88 20.61 5.12
CA PRO A 599 -22.41 21.09 3.83
C PRO A 599 -22.14 20.09 2.70
N GLY A 600 -23.16 19.80 1.89
CA GLY A 600 -23.11 18.82 0.80
C GLY A 600 -23.50 17.40 1.21
N THR A 601 -23.67 17.15 2.51
CA THR A 601 -24.16 15.87 3.05
C THR A 601 -25.30 16.09 4.06
N THR A 602 -25.99 17.24 4.03
CA THR A 602 -27.19 17.42 4.85
C THR A 602 -28.32 16.52 4.36
N LEU A 603 -29.36 16.30 5.17
CA LEU A 603 -30.51 15.49 4.75
C LEU A 603 -31.16 16.05 3.46
N ALA A 604 -31.31 17.37 3.37
CA ALA A 604 -31.85 18.03 2.19
C ALA A 604 -30.94 17.87 0.96
N ASP A 605 -29.61 17.88 1.15
CA ASP A 605 -28.66 17.59 0.07
C ASP A 605 -28.85 16.15 -0.43
N LEU A 606 -28.94 15.16 0.47
CA LEU A 606 -29.14 13.76 0.08
C LEU A 606 -30.49 13.54 -0.63
N GLU A 607 -31.57 14.16 -0.15
CA GLU A 607 -32.87 14.13 -0.81
C GLU A 607 -32.81 14.77 -2.20
N THR A 608 -32.09 15.88 -2.34
CA THR A 608 -31.84 16.53 -3.63
C THR A 608 -31.06 15.60 -4.56
N LEU A 609 -29.97 14.99 -4.10
CA LEU A 609 -29.16 14.05 -4.89
C LEU A 609 -29.97 12.82 -5.34
N LEU A 610 -30.84 12.31 -4.46
CA LEU A 610 -31.73 11.21 -4.82
C LEU A 610 -32.75 11.66 -5.88
N SER A 611 -33.32 12.87 -5.76
CA SER A 611 -34.27 13.42 -6.74
C SER A 611 -33.65 13.66 -8.12
N LEU A 612 -32.34 13.96 -8.14
CA LEU A 612 -31.53 14.10 -9.35
C LEU A 612 -31.12 12.75 -9.97
N ASN A 613 -31.58 11.61 -9.41
CA ASN A 613 -31.24 10.26 -9.85
C ASN A 613 -29.72 9.98 -9.86
N ILE A 614 -28.98 10.56 -8.92
CA ILE A 614 -27.53 10.35 -8.79
C ILE A 614 -27.21 8.93 -8.28
N ALA A 615 -28.12 8.34 -7.50
CA ALA A 615 -27.91 7.02 -6.93
C ALA A 615 -27.77 5.94 -8.03
N PRO A 616 -26.73 5.09 -8.01
CA PRO A 616 -26.49 4.11 -9.06
C PRO A 616 -27.62 3.07 -9.14
N PRO A 617 -27.78 2.33 -10.25
CA PRO A 617 -28.82 1.30 -10.36
C PRO A 617 -28.69 0.22 -9.27
N LEU A 618 -29.81 -0.04 -8.60
CA LEU A 618 -29.97 -1.05 -7.56
C LEU A 618 -30.38 -2.40 -8.17
N ILE A 619 -29.94 -3.51 -7.58
CA ILE A 619 -30.46 -4.86 -7.88
C ILE A 619 -31.27 -5.41 -6.71
N SER A 620 -32.23 -6.29 -6.99
CA SER A 620 -33.02 -6.96 -5.95
C SER A 620 -32.14 -7.90 -5.12
N PHE A 621 -31.92 -7.55 -3.85
CA PHE A 621 -31.20 -8.38 -2.89
C PHE A 621 -31.84 -9.77 -2.73
N VAL A 622 -33.17 -9.85 -2.59
CA VAL A 622 -33.90 -11.12 -2.42
C VAL A 622 -33.78 -12.01 -3.64
N SER A 623 -33.95 -11.46 -4.84
CA SER A 623 -33.83 -12.24 -6.08
C SER A 623 -32.41 -12.76 -6.24
N ARG A 624 -31.41 -11.93 -5.91
CA ARG A 624 -30.00 -12.27 -6.04
C ARG A 624 -29.59 -13.45 -5.15
N ILE A 625 -30.03 -13.49 -3.91
CA ILE A 625 -29.63 -14.55 -2.96
C ILE A 625 -30.40 -15.86 -3.15
N LYS A 626 -31.49 -15.83 -3.93
CA LYS A 626 -32.26 -17.03 -4.33
C LYS A 626 -31.71 -17.69 -5.61
N GLN A 627 -30.78 -17.05 -6.32
CA GLN A 627 -30.10 -17.59 -7.50
C GLN A 627 -28.94 -18.52 -7.09
N THR A 628 -29.26 -19.62 -6.39
CA THR A 628 -28.27 -20.62 -5.96
C THR A 628 -28.58 -22.00 -6.53
N VAL A 629 -27.58 -22.89 -6.51
CA VAL A 629 -27.80 -24.31 -6.74
C VAL A 629 -28.68 -24.87 -5.62
N PRO A 630 -29.74 -25.65 -5.91
CA PRO A 630 -30.58 -26.24 -4.89
C PRO A 630 -29.78 -26.98 -3.81
N GLY A 631 -30.03 -26.65 -2.54
CA GLY A 631 -29.33 -27.24 -1.40
C GLY A 631 -27.99 -26.58 -1.03
N GLN A 632 -27.55 -25.54 -1.76
CA GLN A 632 -26.36 -24.76 -1.43
C GLN A 632 -26.73 -23.34 -0.96
N PRO A 633 -26.22 -22.87 0.19
CA PRO A 633 -26.49 -21.51 0.67
C PRO A 633 -25.78 -20.45 -0.16
N SER A 634 -26.36 -19.26 -0.25
CA SER A 634 -25.72 -18.07 -0.82
C SER A 634 -24.51 -17.63 0.00
N LEU A 635 -23.44 -17.17 -0.68
CA LEU A 635 -22.27 -16.58 -0.02
C LEU A 635 -22.40 -15.06 0.13
N PHE A 636 -22.39 -14.58 1.37
CA PHE A 636 -22.22 -13.16 1.71
C PHE A 636 -20.77 -12.94 2.15
N ALA A 637 -19.93 -12.43 1.25
CA ALA A 637 -18.51 -12.23 1.51
C ALA A 637 -18.26 -10.85 2.13
N GLU A 638 -17.68 -10.80 3.32
CA GLU A 638 -17.53 -9.56 4.09
C GLU A 638 -16.12 -8.96 3.94
N ILE A 639 -16.06 -7.68 3.59
CA ILE A 639 -14.85 -6.85 3.59
C ILE A 639 -14.77 -6.16 4.95
N LYS A 640 -13.74 -6.50 5.74
CA LYS A 640 -13.57 -6.04 7.11
C LYS A 640 -12.09 -5.72 7.41
N ARG A 641 -11.81 -4.47 7.79
CA ARG A 641 -10.45 -4.02 8.14
C ARG A 641 -10.09 -4.35 9.59
N ALA A 642 -11.02 -4.20 10.53
CA ALA A 642 -10.84 -4.49 11.95
C ALA A 642 -12.14 -5.03 12.59
N SER A 643 -12.08 -5.43 13.86
CA SER A 643 -13.28 -5.70 14.67
C SER A 643 -13.10 -5.33 16.15
N PRO A 644 -14.18 -4.99 16.88
CA PRO A 644 -14.11 -4.67 18.30
C PRO A 644 -13.43 -5.76 19.15
N SER A 645 -13.61 -7.03 18.79
CA SER A 645 -13.09 -8.17 19.56
C SER A 645 -11.66 -8.58 19.21
N LYS A 646 -11.14 -8.21 18.03
CA LYS A 646 -9.84 -8.71 17.52
C LYS A 646 -8.89 -7.61 17.02
N GLY A 647 -9.31 -6.35 17.02
CA GLY A 647 -8.51 -5.25 16.50
C GLY A 647 -8.31 -5.32 14.98
N PRO A 648 -7.22 -4.75 14.44
CA PRO A 648 -6.87 -4.78 13.02
C PRO A 648 -6.74 -6.22 12.46
N ILE A 649 -7.42 -6.49 11.34
CA ILE A 649 -7.40 -7.78 10.63
C ILE A 649 -6.61 -7.66 9.32
N SER A 650 -6.97 -6.69 8.47
CA SER A 650 -6.33 -6.50 7.16
C SER A 650 -6.47 -5.06 6.68
N VAL A 651 -5.73 -4.16 7.35
CA VAL A 651 -5.83 -2.71 7.13
C VAL A 651 -5.33 -2.28 5.74
N SER A 652 -4.42 -3.05 5.13
CA SER A 652 -3.87 -2.78 3.79
C SER A 652 -4.71 -3.33 2.64
N THR A 653 -5.82 -4.05 2.91
CA THR A 653 -6.68 -4.59 1.85
C THR A 653 -7.26 -3.47 0.98
N SER A 654 -7.20 -3.64 -0.34
CA SER A 654 -7.97 -2.85 -1.29
C SER A 654 -9.40 -3.40 -1.39
N PRO A 655 -10.44 -2.63 -0.99
CA PRO A 655 -11.83 -3.09 -1.03
C PRO A 655 -12.30 -3.36 -2.47
N ALA A 656 -11.84 -2.58 -3.45
CA ALA A 656 -12.15 -2.80 -4.87
C ALA A 656 -11.59 -4.14 -5.38
N LYS A 657 -10.31 -4.43 -5.09
CA LYS A 657 -9.69 -5.71 -5.48
C LYS A 657 -10.39 -6.88 -4.81
N GLN A 658 -10.66 -6.76 -3.50
CA GLN A 658 -11.30 -7.83 -2.73
C GLN A 658 -12.75 -8.07 -3.20
N ALA A 659 -13.50 -7.02 -3.49
CA ALA A 659 -14.86 -7.11 -4.02
C ALA A 659 -14.91 -7.83 -5.37
N LEU A 660 -13.99 -7.50 -6.28
CA LEU A 660 -13.89 -8.19 -7.58
C LEU A 660 -13.52 -9.67 -7.39
N ILE A 661 -12.56 -9.99 -6.52
CA ILE A 661 -12.20 -11.38 -6.19
C ILE A 661 -13.42 -12.14 -5.65
N TYR A 662 -14.17 -11.57 -4.71
CA TYR A 662 -15.38 -12.17 -4.17
C TYR A 662 -16.43 -12.39 -5.26
N ALA A 663 -16.66 -11.40 -6.13
CA ALA A 663 -17.63 -11.51 -7.22
C ALA A 663 -17.30 -12.61 -8.22
N LEU A 664 -16.01 -12.74 -8.60
CA LEU A 664 -15.52 -13.78 -9.50
C LEU A 664 -15.45 -15.16 -8.84
N SER A 665 -15.38 -15.20 -7.51
CA SER A 665 -15.39 -16.45 -6.72
C SER A 665 -16.81 -16.94 -6.40
N GLY A 666 -17.86 -16.27 -6.89
CA GLY A 666 -19.25 -16.71 -6.70
C GLY A 666 -19.97 -16.09 -5.49
N ALA A 667 -19.49 -14.96 -4.96
CA ALA A 667 -20.25 -14.24 -3.94
C ALA A 667 -21.60 -13.76 -4.49
N HIS A 668 -22.65 -13.95 -3.70
CA HIS A 668 -24.01 -13.46 -4.04
C HIS A 668 -24.22 -12.07 -3.47
N THR A 669 -23.56 -11.77 -2.35
CA THR A 669 -23.57 -10.46 -1.69
C THR A 669 -22.17 -10.13 -1.21
N ILE A 670 -21.77 -8.87 -1.33
CA ILE A 670 -20.56 -8.33 -0.74
C ILE A 670 -20.98 -7.41 0.40
N SER A 671 -20.66 -7.81 1.63
CA SER A 671 -20.91 -7.03 2.84
C SER A 671 -19.73 -6.12 3.10
N VAL A 672 -19.95 -4.81 3.18
CA VAL A 672 -18.88 -3.83 3.42
C VAL A 672 -19.12 -3.13 4.75
N LEU A 673 -18.15 -3.23 5.66
CA LEU A 673 -18.19 -2.50 6.91
C LEU A 673 -17.93 -1.01 6.65
N THR A 674 -18.86 -0.15 7.04
CA THR A 674 -18.72 1.32 6.85
C THR A 674 -18.53 2.10 8.15
N GLU A 675 -18.48 1.40 9.29
CA GLU A 675 -18.33 2.00 10.61
C GLU A 675 -16.85 2.37 10.87
N PRO A 676 -16.53 3.65 11.13
CA PRO A 676 -15.15 4.14 11.11
C PRO A 676 -14.33 3.88 12.37
N LYS A 677 -14.94 3.76 13.56
CA LYS A 677 -14.21 3.78 14.84
C LYS A 677 -13.78 2.40 15.31
N TRP A 678 -14.64 1.39 15.21
CA TRP A 678 -14.38 0.03 15.70
C TRP A 678 -14.07 -0.96 14.58
N PHE A 679 -14.65 -0.77 13.39
CA PHE A 679 -14.37 -1.63 12.23
C PHE A 679 -13.35 -1.03 11.26
N LEU A 680 -12.97 0.24 11.46
CA LEU A 680 -12.09 1.03 10.58
C LEU A 680 -12.60 1.09 9.13
N GLY A 681 -13.91 0.96 8.93
CA GLY A 681 -14.56 1.00 7.63
C GLY A 681 -14.93 2.42 7.19
N SER A 682 -15.36 2.57 5.94
CA SER A 682 -15.81 3.86 5.40
C SER A 682 -16.84 3.68 4.28
N LEU A 683 -17.63 4.73 4.02
CA LEU A 683 -18.48 4.79 2.83
C LEU A 683 -17.66 4.72 1.53
N GLN A 684 -16.43 5.23 1.55
CA GLN A 684 -15.51 5.14 0.42
C GLN A 684 -15.15 3.69 0.09
N ASP A 685 -14.96 2.84 1.11
CA ASP A 685 -14.73 1.41 0.89
C ASP A 685 -15.91 0.76 0.16
N MET A 686 -17.14 1.15 0.52
CA MET A 686 -18.37 0.66 -0.12
C MET A 686 -18.50 1.16 -1.56
N LEU A 687 -18.20 2.44 -1.82
CA LEU A 687 -18.19 2.98 -3.18
C LEU A 687 -17.18 2.25 -4.07
N HIS A 688 -15.95 2.06 -3.58
CA HIS A 688 -14.91 1.32 -4.30
C HIS A 688 -15.32 -0.13 -4.59
N ALA A 689 -15.91 -0.82 -3.60
CA ALA A 689 -16.46 -2.15 -3.81
C ALA A 689 -17.57 -2.14 -4.87
N ARG A 690 -18.54 -1.23 -4.77
CA ARG A 690 -19.67 -1.11 -5.71
C ARG A 690 -19.23 -0.82 -7.14
N LEU A 691 -18.29 0.09 -7.34
CA LEU A 691 -17.78 0.47 -8.66
C LEU A 691 -16.98 -0.67 -9.31
N SER A 692 -16.20 -1.43 -8.52
CA SER A 692 -15.38 -2.53 -9.03
C SER A 692 -16.17 -3.69 -9.63
N VAL A 693 -17.43 -3.87 -9.19
CA VAL A 693 -18.32 -4.95 -9.66
C VAL A 693 -19.45 -4.44 -10.54
N ALA A 694 -19.50 -3.13 -10.84
CA ALA A 694 -20.68 -2.50 -11.42
C ALA A 694 -21.07 -3.01 -12.80
N HIS A 695 -20.09 -3.43 -13.57
CA HIS A 695 -20.25 -3.86 -14.96
C HIS A 695 -20.39 -5.39 -15.11
N LEU A 696 -20.35 -6.14 -14.01
CA LEU A 696 -20.55 -7.58 -14.07
C LEU A 696 -22.05 -7.86 -14.35
N PRO A 697 -22.38 -8.69 -15.34
CA PRO A 697 -23.76 -8.96 -15.73
C PRO A 697 -24.56 -9.58 -14.57
N ASN A 698 -23.88 -10.40 -13.76
CA ASN A 698 -24.45 -11.07 -12.61
C ASN A 698 -23.73 -10.58 -11.33
N ARG A 699 -23.60 -9.26 -11.15
CA ARG A 699 -22.88 -8.65 -10.00
C ARG A 699 -23.50 -9.05 -8.66
N PRO A 700 -22.71 -9.21 -7.58
CA PRO A 700 -23.24 -9.38 -6.23
C PRO A 700 -24.01 -8.14 -5.76
N ALA A 701 -24.96 -8.34 -4.83
CA ALA A 701 -25.59 -7.24 -4.09
C ALA A 701 -24.58 -6.61 -3.13
N ILE A 702 -24.60 -5.29 -2.95
CA ILE A 702 -23.79 -4.59 -1.96
C ILE A 702 -24.60 -4.39 -0.69
N LEU A 703 -24.15 -4.98 0.42
CA LEU A 703 -24.71 -4.80 1.74
C LEU A 703 -23.88 -3.77 2.52
N ARG A 704 -24.51 -2.65 2.92
CA ARG A 704 -23.93 -1.75 3.91
C ARG A 704 -24.04 -2.38 5.29
N LYS A 705 -22.91 -2.82 5.84
CA LYS A 705 -22.83 -3.39 7.18
C LYS A 705 -22.39 -2.30 8.16
N ASP A 706 -23.37 -1.77 8.88
CA ASP A 706 -23.20 -0.65 9.81
C ASP A 706 -24.30 -0.72 10.88
N PHE A 707 -24.22 0.15 11.88
CA PHE A 707 -25.29 0.40 12.83
C PHE A 707 -26.18 1.51 12.28
N ILE A 708 -27.27 1.13 11.60
CA ILE A 708 -28.23 2.05 10.98
C ILE A 708 -29.26 2.48 12.02
N LEU A 709 -29.25 3.77 12.37
CA LEU A 709 -30.07 4.35 13.44
C LEU A 709 -31.03 5.44 12.95
N SER A 710 -31.00 5.80 11.66
CA SER A 710 -31.80 6.90 11.10
C SER A 710 -32.07 6.73 9.61
N ARG A 711 -33.14 7.36 9.11
CA ARG A 711 -33.47 7.42 7.67
C ARG A 711 -32.35 8.06 6.84
N TYR A 712 -31.63 9.03 7.41
CA TYR A 712 -30.46 9.64 6.77
C TYR A 712 -29.42 8.61 6.33
N GLN A 713 -29.05 7.68 7.21
CA GLN A 713 -28.06 6.64 6.87
C GLN A 713 -28.57 5.71 5.76
N ILE A 714 -29.88 5.51 5.64
CA ILE A 714 -30.48 4.69 4.58
C ILE A 714 -30.39 5.43 3.23
N LEU A 715 -30.73 6.73 3.21
CA LEU A 715 -30.53 7.57 2.02
C LEU A 715 -29.05 7.63 1.61
N GLU A 716 -28.17 7.84 2.57
CA GLU A 716 -26.72 7.82 2.37
C GLU A 716 -26.28 6.47 1.80
N ALA A 717 -26.74 5.34 2.36
CA ALA A 717 -26.42 4.02 1.83
C ALA A 717 -26.83 3.87 0.36
N ARG A 718 -28.05 4.31 0.02
CA ARG A 718 -28.60 4.23 -1.34
C ARG A 718 -27.77 5.03 -2.34
N LEU A 719 -27.38 6.26 -1.98
CA LEU A 719 -26.59 7.17 -2.82
C LEU A 719 -25.16 6.65 -3.04
N TRP A 720 -24.57 6.06 -2.01
CA TRP A 720 -23.24 5.44 -2.07
C TRP A 720 -23.24 4.05 -2.71
N GLY A 721 -24.41 3.57 -3.14
CA GLY A 721 -24.56 2.41 -4.01
C GLY A 721 -24.80 1.08 -3.30
N ALA A 722 -25.30 1.09 -2.07
CA ALA A 722 -25.83 -0.10 -1.43
C ALA A 722 -27.11 -0.60 -2.15
N ASP A 723 -27.25 -1.93 -2.24
CA ASP A 723 -28.48 -2.60 -2.68
C ASP A 723 -29.33 -3.06 -1.48
N THR A 724 -28.71 -3.16 -0.31
CA THR A 724 -29.34 -3.53 0.96
C THR A 724 -28.55 -2.98 2.15
N ILE A 725 -29.18 -2.95 3.31
CA ILE A 725 -28.64 -2.47 4.58
C ILE A 725 -28.85 -3.50 5.69
N LEU A 726 -28.06 -3.39 6.76
CA LEU A 726 -28.27 -4.13 7.99
C LEU A 726 -29.22 -3.36 8.94
N LEU A 727 -30.24 -4.02 9.49
CA LEU A 727 -31.02 -3.52 10.62
C LEU A 727 -30.90 -4.51 11.79
N ILE A 728 -30.47 -4.04 12.96
CA ILE A 728 -30.20 -4.90 14.13
C ILE A 728 -31.32 -4.74 15.15
N VAL A 729 -32.05 -5.82 15.45
CA VAL A 729 -33.22 -5.76 16.35
C VAL A 729 -32.84 -5.35 17.77
N SER A 730 -31.71 -5.83 18.29
CA SER A 730 -31.25 -5.50 19.65
C SER A 730 -30.79 -4.04 19.84
N MET A 731 -30.58 -3.30 18.75
CA MET A 731 -30.14 -1.90 18.75
C MET A 731 -31.28 -0.88 18.56
N LEU A 732 -32.44 -1.33 18.07
CA LEU A 732 -33.50 -0.43 17.61
C LEU A 732 -34.79 -0.64 18.41
N PRO A 733 -35.38 0.43 18.99
CA PRO A 733 -36.74 0.37 19.49
C PRO A 733 -37.69 -0.07 18.37
N GLU A 734 -38.65 -0.95 18.68
CA GLU A 734 -39.54 -1.54 17.67
C GLU A 734 -40.25 -0.51 16.76
N PRO A 735 -40.75 0.64 17.26
CA PRO A 735 -41.34 1.66 16.37
C PRO A 735 -40.34 2.23 15.36
N LEU A 736 -39.10 2.47 15.79
CA LEU A 736 -38.03 2.95 14.90
C LEU A 736 -37.59 1.86 13.92
N LEU A 737 -37.49 0.61 14.36
CA LEU A 737 -37.19 -0.52 13.48
C LEU A 737 -38.24 -0.67 12.36
N ARG A 738 -39.53 -0.55 12.70
CA ARG A 738 -40.63 -0.57 11.71
C ARG A 738 -40.53 0.59 10.72
N ASP A 739 -40.22 1.78 11.21
CA ASP A 739 -40.02 2.98 10.40
C ASP A 739 -38.86 2.82 9.39
N LEU A 740 -37.69 2.39 9.89
CA LEU A 740 -36.50 2.20 9.07
C LEU A 740 -36.66 1.06 8.06
N TYR A 741 -37.33 -0.03 8.45
CA TYR A 741 -37.65 -1.13 7.54
C TYR A 741 -38.58 -0.65 6.40
N ALA A 742 -39.67 0.04 6.73
CA ALA A 742 -40.59 0.60 5.73
C ALA A 742 -39.90 1.60 4.79
N PHE A 743 -39.10 2.51 5.34
CA PHE A 743 -38.36 3.51 4.56
C PHE A 743 -37.32 2.86 3.62
N SER A 744 -36.67 1.78 4.05
CA SER A 744 -35.77 1.02 3.18
C SER A 744 -36.51 0.40 1.99
N LEU A 745 -37.73 -0.11 2.20
CA LEU A 745 -38.57 -0.64 1.13
C LEU A 745 -39.06 0.44 0.17
N GLU A 746 -39.34 1.66 0.64
CA GLU A 746 -39.65 2.82 -0.24
C GLU A 746 -38.50 3.09 -1.24
N LEU A 747 -37.26 2.85 -0.83
CA LEU A 747 -36.07 2.94 -1.69
C LEU A 747 -35.73 1.64 -2.44
N SER A 748 -36.64 0.66 -2.43
CA SER A 748 -36.48 -0.67 -3.03
C SER A 748 -35.31 -1.50 -2.46
N MET A 749 -34.87 -1.21 -1.23
CA MET A 749 -33.84 -1.97 -0.52
C MET A 749 -34.49 -2.88 0.53
N GLU A 750 -34.56 -4.19 0.29
CA GLU A 750 -34.94 -5.17 1.33
C GLU A 750 -33.79 -5.29 2.36
N PRO A 751 -34.00 -4.97 3.65
CA PRO A 751 -32.96 -5.09 4.66
C PRO A 751 -32.60 -6.53 5.04
N LEU A 752 -31.34 -6.75 5.42
CA LEU A 752 -30.96 -7.90 6.24
C LEU A 752 -31.28 -7.57 7.72
N VAL A 753 -32.30 -8.22 8.27
CA VAL A 753 -32.69 -8.00 9.68
C VAL A 753 -31.94 -8.97 10.59
N GLU A 754 -31.06 -8.44 11.44
CA GLU A 754 -30.19 -9.21 12.33
C GLU A 754 -30.85 -9.48 13.70
N VAL A 755 -30.80 -10.76 14.11
CA VAL A 755 -31.33 -11.28 15.38
C VAL A 755 -30.31 -12.20 16.06
N ASN A 756 -30.41 -12.37 17.37
CA ASN A 756 -29.57 -13.28 18.15
C ASN A 756 -30.38 -14.30 19.00
N ASN A 757 -31.68 -14.07 19.24
CA ASN A 757 -32.52 -14.95 20.05
C ASN A 757 -33.97 -15.04 19.53
N ALA A 758 -34.77 -15.93 20.14
CA ALA A 758 -36.15 -16.21 19.71
C ALA A 758 -37.08 -14.98 19.79
N LYS A 759 -36.90 -14.11 20.80
CA LYS A 759 -37.71 -12.90 20.94
C LYS A 759 -37.43 -11.90 19.82
N GLU A 760 -36.16 -11.71 19.47
CA GLU A 760 -35.78 -10.86 18.34
C GLU A 760 -36.27 -11.45 17.01
N MET A 761 -36.24 -12.79 16.87
CA MET A 761 -36.81 -13.49 15.71
C MET A 761 -38.32 -13.24 15.56
N GLU A 762 -39.10 -13.27 16.65
CA GLU A 762 -40.53 -12.94 16.62
C GLU A 762 -40.78 -11.51 16.12
N VAL A 763 -39.98 -10.55 16.59
CA VAL A 763 -40.05 -9.15 16.12
C VAL A 763 -39.74 -9.08 14.63
N ALA A 764 -38.65 -9.69 14.16
CA ALA A 764 -38.26 -9.69 12.75
C ALA A 764 -39.34 -10.33 11.85
N LEU A 765 -39.95 -11.44 12.30
CA LEU A 765 -41.07 -12.08 11.59
C LEU A 765 -42.32 -11.19 11.54
N SER A 766 -42.58 -10.39 12.57
CA SER A 766 -43.69 -9.43 12.60
C SER A 766 -43.49 -8.22 11.68
N LEU A 767 -42.25 -7.97 11.21
CA LEU A 767 -41.95 -6.99 10.16
C LEU A 767 -42.27 -7.54 8.76
N GLN A 768 -42.49 -8.85 8.64
CA GLN A 768 -42.54 -9.58 7.37
C GLN A 768 -41.22 -9.52 6.59
N ALA A 769 -40.10 -9.41 7.31
CA ALA A 769 -38.75 -9.39 6.76
C ALA A 769 -38.49 -10.60 5.86
N LYS A 770 -38.01 -10.37 4.63
CA LYS A 770 -37.71 -11.45 3.67
C LYS A 770 -36.35 -12.08 3.89
N VAL A 771 -35.43 -11.37 4.55
CA VAL A 771 -34.09 -11.86 4.85
C VAL A 771 -33.75 -11.59 6.31
N ILE A 772 -33.52 -12.67 7.07
CA ILE A 772 -33.22 -12.59 8.51
C ILE A 772 -31.86 -13.23 8.75
N GLY A 773 -30.94 -12.47 9.35
CA GLY A 773 -29.62 -12.93 9.73
C GLY A 773 -29.53 -13.29 11.21
N VAL A 774 -29.10 -14.51 11.53
CA VAL A 774 -28.82 -14.92 12.91
C VAL A 774 -27.34 -14.67 13.20
N ASN A 775 -27.05 -13.72 14.09
CA ASN A 775 -25.69 -13.50 14.54
C ASN A 775 -25.33 -14.51 15.62
N ASN A 776 -24.47 -15.47 15.28
CA ASN A 776 -23.97 -16.46 16.24
C ASN A 776 -23.05 -15.83 17.30
N ARG A 777 -22.62 -14.58 17.10
CA ARG A 777 -21.91 -13.80 18.11
C ARG A 777 -22.90 -12.94 18.88
N ASN A 778 -22.97 -13.11 20.19
CA ASN A 778 -23.76 -12.23 21.04
C ASN A 778 -23.10 -10.84 21.08
N LEU A 779 -23.84 -9.80 20.70
CA LEU A 779 -23.31 -8.43 20.60
C LEU A 779 -23.12 -7.73 21.96
N HIS A 780 -23.63 -8.31 23.05
CA HIS A 780 -23.46 -7.78 24.39
C HIS A 780 -22.15 -8.26 25.07
N ASP A 781 -21.69 -9.49 24.79
CA ASP A 781 -20.52 -10.12 25.43
C ASP A 781 -19.47 -10.68 24.42
N PHE A 782 -19.76 -10.63 23.12
CA PHE A 782 -18.94 -11.11 22.00
C PHE A 782 -18.64 -12.62 21.98
N GLN A 783 -19.31 -13.43 22.82
CA GLN A 783 -19.20 -14.89 22.78
C GLN A 783 -19.86 -15.46 21.52
N VAL A 784 -19.25 -16.47 20.92
CA VAL A 784 -19.76 -17.13 19.71
C VAL A 784 -20.38 -18.47 20.08
N ASP A 785 -21.67 -18.61 19.82
CA ASP A 785 -22.41 -19.88 19.93
C ASP A 785 -22.95 -20.29 18.57
N MET A 786 -22.26 -21.26 17.94
CA MET A 786 -22.63 -21.84 16.65
C MET A 786 -23.94 -22.65 16.68
N GLY A 787 -24.50 -22.92 17.87
CA GLY A 787 -25.83 -23.54 18.01
C GLY A 787 -26.98 -22.55 17.89
N THR A 788 -26.72 -21.23 17.89
CA THR A 788 -27.78 -20.20 17.87
C THR A 788 -28.63 -20.27 16.61
N THR A 789 -28.00 -20.30 15.45
CA THR A 789 -28.71 -20.45 14.17
C THR A 789 -29.53 -21.74 14.13
N SER A 790 -28.96 -22.87 14.56
CA SER A 790 -29.66 -24.17 14.58
C SER A 790 -30.91 -24.16 15.45
N ARG A 791 -30.89 -23.44 16.59
CA ARG A 791 -32.06 -23.33 17.48
C ARG A 791 -33.17 -22.44 16.92
N LEU A 792 -32.84 -21.48 16.06
CA LEU A 792 -33.79 -20.52 15.51
C LEU A 792 -34.32 -20.92 14.12
N SER A 793 -33.68 -21.86 13.43
CA SER A 793 -34.05 -22.28 12.08
C SER A 793 -35.47 -22.88 12.00
N ASP A 794 -35.94 -23.55 13.04
CA ASP A 794 -37.30 -24.11 13.08
C ASP A 794 -38.39 -23.02 13.02
N MET A 795 -38.12 -21.81 13.49
CA MET A 795 -39.10 -20.72 13.53
C MET A 795 -39.45 -20.14 12.15
N VAL A 796 -38.58 -20.36 11.16
CA VAL A 796 -38.77 -19.89 9.78
C VAL A 796 -39.26 -20.97 8.81
N LYS A 797 -39.34 -22.24 9.25
CA LYS A 797 -39.82 -23.34 8.41
C LYS A 797 -41.23 -23.05 7.88
N GLY A 798 -41.43 -23.23 6.57
CA GLY A 798 -42.70 -22.97 5.89
C GLY A 798 -43.05 -21.50 5.67
N LYS A 799 -42.13 -20.57 5.97
CA LYS A 799 -42.29 -19.13 5.69
C LYS A 799 -41.45 -18.74 4.48
N ASP A 800 -41.88 -17.72 3.75
CA ASP A 800 -41.08 -17.10 2.68
C ASP A 800 -40.05 -16.14 3.27
N VAL A 801 -39.06 -16.71 3.95
CA VAL A 801 -37.94 -16.01 4.61
C VAL A 801 -36.64 -16.75 4.28
N THR A 802 -35.65 -16.02 3.78
CA THR A 802 -34.28 -16.54 3.66
C THR A 802 -33.55 -16.32 4.98
N LEU A 803 -33.22 -17.41 5.67
CA LEU A 803 -32.42 -17.37 6.90
C LEU A 803 -30.93 -17.35 6.56
N CYS A 804 -30.18 -16.45 7.18
CA CYS A 804 -28.75 -16.28 6.97
C CYS A 804 -27.98 -16.57 8.27
N ALA A 805 -26.98 -17.44 8.26
CA ALA A 805 -26.08 -17.64 9.39
C ALA A 805 -24.94 -16.59 9.35
N LEU A 806 -24.77 -15.82 10.41
CA LEU A 806 -23.74 -14.77 10.49
C LEU A 806 -22.72 -15.10 11.60
N SER A 807 -21.44 -14.82 11.31
CA SER A 807 -20.29 -15.01 12.22
C SER A 807 -19.91 -16.46 12.51
N GLY A 808 -18.60 -16.69 12.68
CA GLY A 808 -18.04 -17.95 13.19
C GLY A 808 -17.81 -19.06 12.15
N ILE A 809 -18.17 -18.83 10.88
CA ILE A 809 -18.06 -19.81 9.79
C ILE A 809 -16.63 -19.80 9.21
N SER A 810 -15.97 -20.95 9.21
CA SER A 810 -14.56 -21.04 8.78
C SER A 810 -14.20 -22.30 8.00
N THR A 811 -15.07 -23.30 7.98
CA THR A 811 -14.81 -24.62 7.36
C THR A 811 -15.93 -25.05 6.42
N ALA A 812 -15.66 -26.02 5.55
CA ALA A 812 -16.67 -26.59 4.66
C ALA A 812 -17.76 -27.34 5.45
N GLU A 813 -17.38 -27.98 6.56
CA GLU A 813 -18.28 -28.65 7.48
C GLU A 813 -19.30 -27.69 8.10
N ASP A 814 -18.89 -26.45 8.44
CA ASP A 814 -19.80 -25.42 8.94
C ASP A 814 -20.89 -25.08 7.91
N VAL A 815 -20.49 -24.93 6.63
CA VAL A 815 -21.40 -24.60 5.53
C VAL A 815 -22.35 -25.75 5.25
N GLN A 816 -21.84 -26.99 5.19
CA GLN A 816 -22.65 -28.19 4.97
C GLN A 816 -23.67 -28.41 6.09
N ARG A 817 -23.28 -28.17 7.34
CA ARG A 817 -24.20 -28.24 8.48
C ARG A 817 -25.36 -27.25 8.31
N TYR A 818 -25.07 -25.98 8.06
CA TYR A 818 -26.12 -24.98 7.89
C TYR A 818 -26.99 -25.24 6.66
N ALA A 819 -26.40 -25.74 5.56
CA ALA A 819 -27.16 -26.18 4.40
C ALA A 819 -28.16 -27.29 4.76
N SER A 820 -27.74 -28.29 5.55
CA SER A 820 -28.62 -29.38 6.02
C SER A 820 -29.75 -28.91 6.95
N GLU A 821 -29.56 -27.78 7.63
CA GLU A 821 -30.53 -27.14 8.52
C GLU A 821 -31.49 -26.18 7.78
N GLY A 822 -31.36 -26.05 6.45
CA GLY A 822 -32.22 -25.19 5.62
C GLY A 822 -31.84 -23.70 5.65
N VAL A 823 -30.62 -23.37 6.09
CA VAL A 823 -30.08 -22.00 6.01
C VAL A 823 -29.84 -21.64 4.54
N GLY A 824 -30.40 -20.51 4.10
CA GLY A 824 -30.34 -20.06 2.71
C GLY A 824 -29.12 -19.22 2.36
N ALA A 825 -28.41 -18.66 3.35
CA ALA A 825 -27.16 -17.93 3.11
C ALA A 825 -26.19 -17.97 4.31
N VAL A 826 -24.90 -17.77 4.04
CA VAL A 826 -23.84 -17.70 5.05
C VAL A 826 -23.03 -16.42 4.87
N LEU A 827 -22.81 -15.67 5.96
CA LEU A 827 -21.95 -14.49 5.97
C LEU A 827 -20.59 -14.81 6.56
N ILE A 828 -19.57 -14.68 5.73
CA ILE A 828 -18.19 -15.05 6.02
C ILE A 828 -17.29 -13.83 5.82
N GLY A 829 -16.51 -13.47 6.84
CA GLY A 829 -15.65 -12.29 6.80
C GLY A 829 -14.21 -12.60 7.17
N GLU A 830 -13.96 -12.87 8.45
CA GLU A 830 -12.60 -13.00 8.96
C GLU A 830 -11.77 -14.10 8.26
N SER A 831 -12.34 -15.28 8.05
CA SER A 831 -11.65 -16.40 7.39
C SER A 831 -11.33 -16.08 5.92
N LEU A 832 -12.27 -15.46 5.19
CA LEU A 832 -12.01 -14.99 3.82
C LEU A 832 -10.92 -13.92 3.77
N MET A 833 -10.94 -12.96 4.71
CA MET A 833 -9.97 -11.86 4.78
C MET A 833 -8.55 -12.33 5.15
N ARG A 834 -8.40 -13.50 5.77
CA ARG A 834 -7.10 -14.11 6.13
C ARG A 834 -6.59 -15.11 5.09
N ALA A 835 -7.43 -15.53 4.14
CA ALA A 835 -7.07 -16.54 3.14
C ALA A 835 -5.97 -16.03 2.20
N LYS A 836 -4.92 -16.84 2.00
CA LYS A 836 -3.85 -16.54 1.02
C LYS A 836 -4.35 -16.56 -0.43
N ASP A 837 -5.23 -17.51 -0.73
CA ASP A 837 -5.97 -17.59 -1.99
C ASP A 837 -7.47 -17.66 -1.67
N THR A 838 -8.13 -16.51 -1.73
CA THR A 838 -9.55 -16.38 -1.47
C THR A 838 -10.40 -17.24 -2.40
N ALA A 839 -10.04 -17.35 -3.68
CA ALA A 839 -10.83 -18.08 -4.65
C ALA A 839 -10.76 -19.60 -4.40
N ALA A 840 -9.56 -20.11 -4.09
CA ALA A 840 -9.40 -21.50 -3.67
C ALA A 840 -10.15 -21.80 -2.37
N PHE A 841 -10.07 -20.90 -1.39
CA PHE A 841 -10.74 -21.08 -0.12
C PHE A 841 -12.27 -21.05 -0.24
N VAL A 842 -12.85 -20.20 -1.09
CA VAL A 842 -14.30 -20.24 -1.38
C VAL A 842 -14.71 -21.57 -2.02
N ARG A 843 -13.92 -22.11 -2.97
CA ARG A 843 -14.21 -23.42 -3.56
C ARG A 843 -14.19 -24.54 -2.51
N GLU A 844 -13.21 -24.51 -1.62
CA GLU A 844 -13.10 -25.45 -0.49
C GLU A 844 -14.34 -25.37 0.41
N LEU A 845 -14.70 -24.18 0.88
CA LEU A 845 -15.87 -23.95 1.76
C LEU A 845 -17.18 -24.50 1.18
N PHE A 846 -17.34 -24.39 -0.14
CA PHE A 846 -18.55 -24.83 -0.83
C PHE A 846 -18.42 -26.23 -1.47
N SER A 847 -17.34 -26.95 -1.17
CA SER A 847 -17.06 -28.29 -1.70
C SER A 847 -17.11 -28.36 -3.24
N ILE A 848 -16.70 -27.27 -3.89
CA ILE A 848 -16.64 -27.16 -5.35
C ILE A 848 -15.33 -27.83 -5.80
N PRO A 849 -15.37 -28.86 -6.67
CA PRO A 849 -14.16 -29.54 -7.13
C PRO A 849 -13.17 -28.56 -7.77
N PRO A 850 -11.85 -28.75 -7.58
CA PRO A 850 -10.87 -27.98 -8.33
C PRO A 850 -11.01 -28.29 -9.83
N SER A 851 -11.59 -27.37 -10.59
CA SER A 851 -11.56 -27.42 -12.05
C SER A 851 -10.23 -26.84 -12.53
N ALA A 852 -9.56 -27.51 -13.49
CA ALA A 852 -8.46 -26.88 -14.22
C ALA A 852 -8.94 -25.52 -14.77
N PRO A 853 -8.11 -24.46 -14.74
CA PRO A 853 -8.48 -23.19 -15.36
C PRO A 853 -8.77 -23.43 -16.83
N GLN A 854 -10.06 -23.42 -17.19
CA GLN A 854 -10.46 -23.51 -18.58
C GLN A 854 -10.16 -22.16 -19.24
N PRO A 855 -9.51 -22.14 -20.41
CA PRO A 855 -9.34 -20.89 -21.13
C PRO A 855 -10.72 -20.29 -21.43
N PRO A 856 -10.86 -18.95 -21.46
CA PRO A 856 -12.13 -18.32 -21.81
C PRO A 856 -12.68 -18.88 -23.13
N ALA A 857 -14.01 -19.00 -23.27
CA ALA A 857 -14.64 -19.63 -24.43
C ALA A 857 -14.24 -19.02 -25.80
N TRP A 858 -13.83 -17.75 -25.83
CA TRP A 858 -13.32 -17.13 -27.06
C TRP A 858 -11.94 -17.67 -27.48
N ARG A 859 -11.12 -18.19 -26.56
CA ARG A 859 -9.79 -18.77 -26.85
C ARG A 859 -9.85 -20.17 -27.46
N SER A 860 -10.96 -20.89 -27.30
CA SER A 860 -11.15 -22.20 -27.90
C SER A 860 -11.63 -22.14 -29.36
N LYS A 861 -11.83 -20.92 -29.92
CA LYS A 861 -12.22 -20.69 -31.31
C LYS A 861 -11.07 -20.02 -32.09
N PRO A 862 -11.02 -20.17 -33.44
CA PRO A 862 -10.09 -19.40 -34.27
C PRO A 862 -10.29 -17.88 -34.10
N PRO A 863 -9.24 -17.05 -34.25
CA PRO A 863 -9.38 -15.60 -34.18
C PRO A 863 -10.35 -15.06 -35.23
N LEU A 864 -11.11 -14.03 -34.86
CA LEU A 864 -11.95 -13.30 -35.82
C LEU A 864 -11.08 -12.48 -36.78
N VAL A 865 -11.48 -12.37 -38.05
CA VAL A 865 -10.74 -11.65 -39.08
C VAL A 865 -11.51 -10.41 -39.52
N LYS A 866 -10.88 -9.24 -39.33
CA LYS A 866 -11.36 -7.94 -39.82
C LYS A 866 -10.58 -7.52 -41.06
N ILE A 867 -11.30 -7.20 -42.14
CA ILE A 867 -10.72 -6.62 -43.36
C ILE A 867 -11.12 -5.15 -43.43
N CYS A 868 -10.15 -4.25 -43.27
CA CYS A 868 -10.36 -2.82 -43.16
C CYS A 868 -10.10 -2.08 -44.48
N GLY A 869 -10.82 -0.97 -44.71
CA GLY A 869 -10.68 -0.13 -45.89
C GLY A 869 -11.48 -0.63 -47.10
N ILE A 870 -12.68 -1.16 -46.86
CA ILE A 870 -13.61 -1.57 -47.90
C ILE A 870 -14.23 -0.34 -48.57
N ARG A 871 -14.24 -0.29 -49.90
CA ARG A 871 -14.66 0.91 -50.66
C ARG A 871 -15.91 0.73 -51.52
N THR A 872 -16.23 -0.51 -51.90
CA THR A 872 -17.32 -0.78 -52.85
C THR A 872 -18.16 -1.97 -52.41
N LYS A 873 -19.42 -2.01 -52.87
CA LYS A 873 -20.34 -3.14 -52.69
C LYS A 873 -19.74 -4.47 -53.17
N GLN A 874 -19.16 -4.48 -54.37
CA GLN A 874 -18.63 -5.72 -54.96
C GLN A 874 -17.47 -6.28 -54.14
N GLU A 875 -16.56 -5.40 -53.70
CA GLU A 875 -15.46 -5.77 -52.82
C GLU A 875 -15.97 -6.34 -51.49
N ALA A 876 -16.96 -5.69 -50.87
CA ALA A 876 -17.55 -6.14 -49.62
C ALA A 876 -18.13 -7.57 -49.73
N LEU A 877 -18.86 -7.87 -50.81
CA LEU A 877 -19.46 -9.19 -51.03
C LEU A 877 -18.40 -10.28 -51.26
N LEU A 878 -17.34 -9.98 -52.03
CA LEU A 878 -16.25 -10.93 -52.27
C LEU A 878 -15.46 -11.22 -50.99
N VAL A 879 -15.17 -10.18 -50.20
CA VAL A 879 -14.47 -10.32 -48.92
C VAL A 879 -15.33 -11.04 -47.89
N ALA A 880 -16.64 -10.80 -47.87
CA ALA A 880 -17.59 -11.53 -47.04
C ALA A 880 -17.62 -13.02 -47.42
N ALA A 881 -17.70 -13.33 -48.72
CA ALA A 881 -17.69 -14.72 -49.21
C ALA A 881 -16.36 -15.44 -48.93
N ALA A 882 -15.25 -14.72 -48.84
CA ALA A 882 -13.95 -15.25 -48.45
C ALA A 882 -13.86 -15.61 -46.95
N GLY A 883 -14.88 -15.29 -46.14
CA GLY A 883 -14.96 -15.70 -44.73
C GLY A 883 -14.49 -14.65 -43.70
N ALA A 884 -14.47 -13.36 -44.07
CA ALA A 884 -14.20 -12.27 -43.13
C ALA A 884 -15.32 -12.14 -42.09
N ASP A 885 -14.97 -11.91 -40.82
CA ASP A 885 -15.93 -11.76 -39.73
C ASP A 885 -16.34 -10.29 -39.53
N MET A 886 -15.49 -9.35 -39.94
CA MET A 886 -15.71 -7.90 -39.84
C MET A 886 -15.21 -7.15 -41.07
N LEU A 887 -15.95 -6.14 -41.51
CA LEU A 887 -15.62 -5.26 -42.64
C LEU A 887 -15.47 -3.81 -42.17
N GLY A 888 -14.27 -3.23 -42.33
CA GLY A 888 -13.98 -1.85 -41.92
C GLY A 888 -14.26 -0.82 -43.01
N LEU A 889 -15.17 0.12 -42.74
CA LEU A 889 -15.53 1.26 -43.59
C LEU A 889 -14.84 2.53 -43.08
N MET A 890 -13.99 3.16 -43.89
CA MET A 890 -13.12 4.26 -43.45
C MET A 890 -13.77 5.63 -43.71
N PHE A 891 -14.15 6.34 -42.65
CA PHE A 891 -14.77 7.68 -42.74
C PHE A 891 -13.79 8.83 -42.46
N ALA A 892 -12.50 8.53 -42.25
CA ALA A 892 -11.46 9.55 -42.15
C ALA A 892 -11.19 10.20 -43.52
N LYS A 893 -11.61 11.46 -43.71
CA LYS A 893 -11.54 12.19 -44.99
C LYS A 893 -10.14 12.24 -45.61
N ASN A 894 -9.09 12.28 -44.79
CA ASN A 894 -7.70 12.37 -45.24
C ASN A 894 -7.10 11.00 -45.60
N SER A 895 -7.86 9.91 -45.47
CA SER A 895 -7.39 8.56 -45.79
C SER A 895 -7.56 8.26 -47.28
N LYS A 896 -6.55 7.68 -47.91
CA LYS A 896 -6.66 7.09 -49.27
C LYS A 896 -7.73 5.97 -49.37
N ARG A 897 -8.20 5.49 -48.21
CA ARG A 897 -9.24 4.46 -48.06
C ARG A 897 -10.63 5.02 -47.79
N ALA A 898 -10.80 6.35 -47.76
CA ALA A 898 -12.05 6.99 -47.42
C ALA A 898 -13.22 6.48 -48.30
N ILE A 899 -14.37 6.22 -47.69
CA ILE A 899 -15.62 5.89 -48.35
C ILE A 899 -16.65 6.98 -48.08
N THR A 900 -17.52 7.27 -49.06
CA THR A 900 -18.65 8.19 -48.87
C THR A 900 -19.79 7.51 -48.11
N VAL A 901 -20.66 8.28 -47.48
CA VAL A 901 -21.82 7.76 -46.76
C VAL A 901 -22.76 6.99 -47.71
N GLU A 902 -22.92 7.46 -48.94
CA GLU A 902 -23.74 6.84 -49.98
C GLU A 902 -23.20 5.46 -50.37
N ALA A 903 -21.90 5.36 -50.67
CA ALA A 903 -21.28 4.08 -51.01
C ALA A 903 -21.30 3.11 -49.81
N ALA A 904 -21.13 3.62 -48.59
CA ALA A 904 -21.22 2.83 -47.38
C ALA A 904 -22.64 2.27 -47.13
N LYS A 905 -23.69 3.03 -47.46
CA LYS A 905 -25.09 2.54 -47.42
C LYS A 905 -25.31 1.36 -48.36
N GLU A 906 -24.79 1.43 -49.58
CA GLU A 906 -24.91 0.32 -50.55
C GLU A 906 -24.20 -0.95 -50.08
N VAL A 907 -23.01 -0.80 -49.48
CA VAL A 907 -22.30 -1.91 -48.82
C VAL A 907 -23.15 -2.48 -47.69
N SER A 908 -23.67 -1.62 -46.82
CA SER A 908 -24.46 -2.03 -45.65
C SER A 908 -25.71 -2.82 -46.01
N GLN A 909 -26.48 -2.33 -46.98
CA GLN A 909 -27.65 -3.03 -47.50
C GLN A 909 -27.29 -4.41 -48.03
N SER A 910 -26.25 -4.49 -48.86
CA SER A 910 -25.85 -5.74 -49.52
C SER A 910 -25.35 -6.81 -48.53
N ILE A 911 -24.62 -6.40 -47.48
CA ILE A 911 -24.12 -7.32 -46.45
C ILE A 911 -25.25 -7.76 -45.51
N ARG A 912 -26.20 -6.86 -45.19
CA ARG A 912 -27.38 -7.23 -44.39
C ARG A 912 -28.29 -8.22 -45.11
N ASP A 913 -28.42 -8.13 -46.43
CA ASP A 913 -29.23 -9.05 -47.23
C ASP A 913 -28.74 -10.52 -47.15
N LEU A 914 -27.44 -10.73 -46.86
CA LEU A 914 -26.89 -12.07 -46.64
C LEU A 914 -27.54 -12.79 -45.44
N ARG A 915 -28.05 -12.04 -44.44
CA ARG A 915 -28.72 -12.58 -43.25
C ARG A 915 -29.94 -13.44 -43.61
N PHE A 916 -30.63 -13.13 -44.70
CA PHE A 916 -31.88 -13.79 -45.08
C PHE A 916 -31.68 -15.03 -45.99
N ARG A 917 -30.43 -15.44 -46.25
CA ARG A 917 -30.11 -16.55 -47.17
C ARG A 917 -29.70 -17.86 -46.50
N ALA A 918 -29.46 -17.88 -45.18
CA ALA A 918 -29.04 -19.08 -44.45
C ALA A 918 -30.05 -19.45 -43.35
N PRO A 919 -30.62 -20.67 -43.34
CA PRO A 919 -31.36 -21.18 -42.19
C PRO A 919 -30.38 -21.47 -41.07
N THR A 920 -30.56 -20.86 -39.90
CA THR A 920 -29.75 -21.15 -38.70
C THR A 920 -30.49 -22.16 -37.84
N SER A 921 -29.94 -23.37 -37.70
CA SER A 921 -30.46 -24.46 -36.87
C SER A 921 -29.65 -24.68 -35.59
N GLU A 922 -28.93 -23.69 -35.10
CA GLU A 922 -28.12 -23.83 -33.88
C GLU A 922 -28.86 -23.27 -32.68
N GLN A 923 -28.96 -24.13 -31.66
CA GLN A 923 -29.55 -23.84 -30.36
C GLN A 923 -28.82 -22.64 -29.74
N VAL A 924 -29.60 -21.67 -29.25
CA VAL A 924 -29.09 -20.60 -28.40
C VAL A 924 -28.57 -21.27 -27.13
N GLU A 925 -27.26 -21.54 -27.06
CA GLU A 925 -26.62 -21.96 -25.82
C GLU A 925 -26.91 -20.88 -24.76
N GLU A 926 -27.42 -21.31 -23.60
CA GLU A 926 -27.64 -20.42 -22.45
C GLU A 926 -26.33 -19.67 -22.17
N ILE A 927 -26.40 -18.34 -22.23
CA ILE A 927 -25.27 -17.47 -21.91
C ILE A 927 -24.84 -17.80 -20.48
N ASP A 928 -23.64 -18.38 -20.34
CA ASP A 928 -23.04 -18.80 -19.06
C ASP A 928 -23.24 -17.70 -17.99
N GLU A 929 -24.00 -18.00 -16.93
CA GLU A 929 -24.38 -17.07 -15.86
C GLU A 929 -23.20 -16.66 -14.95
N LYS A 930 -21.98 -17.10 -15.29
CA LYS A 930 -20.76 -16.83 -14.53
C LYS A 930 -20.21 -15.43 -14.79
N ASN A 931 -19.84 -14.75 -13.71
CA ASN A 931 -19.13 -13.48 -13.80
C ASN A 931 -17.74 -13.68 -14.42
N THR A 932 -17.55 -13.16 -15.63
CA THR A 932 -16.23 -12.96 -16.23
C THR A 932 -15.88 -11.48 -16.30
N PRO A 933 -14.58 -11.13 -16.39
CA PRO A 933 -14.15 -9.76 -16.65
C PRO A 933 -14.77 -9.14 -17.91
N TRP A 934 -14.78 -7.80 -17.97
CA TRP A 934 -15.55 -7.02 -18.94
C TRP A 934 -15.24 -7.39 -20.40
N PHE A 935 -13.98 -7.34 -20.81
CA PHE A 935 -13.61 -7.58 -22.21
C PHE A 935 -13.81 -9.06 -22.60
N THR A 936 -13.56 -9.99 -21.68
CA THR A 936 -13.80 -11.43 -21.86
C THR A 936 -15.27 -11.70 -22.12
N THR A 937 -16.14 -11.02 -21.37
CA THR A 937 -17.60 -11.09 -21.55
C THR A 937 -18.00 -10.59 -22.95
N GLN A 938 -17.48 -9.43 -23.37
CA GLN A 938 -17.81 -8.86 -24.69
C GLN A 938 -17.28 -9.74 -25.83
N ALA A 939 -16.04 -10.23 -25.73
CA ALA A 939 -15.42 -11.10 -26.72
C ALA A 939 -16.18 -12.42 -26.90
N THR A 940 -16.56 -13.06 -25.79
CA THR A 940 -17.34 -14.31 -25.81
C THR A 940 -18.71 -14.12 -26.45
N ARG A 941 -19.39 -13.00 -26.14
CA ARG A 941 -20.69 -12.66 -26.72
C ARG A 941 -20.62 -12.43 -28.23
N LEU A 942 -19.58 -11.75 -28.72
CA LEU A 942 -19.45 -11.51 -30.16
C LEU A 942 -19.04 -12.79 -30.91
N SER A 943 -18.18 -13.62 -30.31
CA SER A 943 -17.72 -14.89 -30.89
C SER A 943 -18.78 -16.01 -30.92
N SER A 944 -19.94 -15.82 -30.31
CA SER A 944 -21.07 -16.78 -30.31
C SER A 944 -22.17 -16.43 -31.30
N THR A 945 -22.12 -15.26 -31.93
CA THR A 945 -23.22 -14.78 -32.77
C THR A 945 -22.67 -14.03 -33.99
N ASN A 946 -22.83 -14.56 -35.21
CA ASN A 946 -23.24 -13.75 -36.39
C ASN A 946 -23.36 -14.56 -37.69
N PRO A 947 -24.50 -14.47 -38.40
CA PRO A 947 -24.69 -15.12 -39.71
C PRO A 947 -24.09 -14.33 -40.89
N ARG A 948 -23.47 -13.17 -40.64
CA ARG A 948 -22.86 -12.29 -41.64
C ARG A 948 -21.67 -11.53 -41.05
N PRO A 949 -20.76 -10.98 -41.88
CA PRO A 949 -19.73 -10.07 -41.39
C PRO A 949 -20.34 -8.81 -40.76
N LEU A 950 -19.73 -8.33 -39.67
CA LEU A 950 -20.11 -7.08 -39.01
C LEU A 950 -19.51 -5.85 -39.70
N LEU A 951 -20.28 -4.77 -39.78
CA LEU A 951 -19.85 -3.51 -40.37
C LEU A 951 -19.24 -2.59 -39.30
N VAL A 952 -17.95 -2.29 -39.45
CA VAL A 952 -17.18 -1.45 -38.52
C VAL A 952 -16.90 -0.09 -39.16
N GLY A 953 -17.48 0.99 -38.64
CA GLY A 953 -17.17 2.35 -39.08
C GLY A 953 -15.91 2.88 -38.40
N VAL A 954 -14.88 3.21 -39.17
CA VAL A 954 -13.60 3.72 -38.67
C VAL A 954 -13.56 5.24 -38.77
N PHE A 955 -13.49 5.90 -37.63
CA PHE A 955 -13.45 7.35 -37.51
C PHE A 955 -12.12 7.79 -36.91
N GLN A 956 -11.62 8.94 -37.38
CA GLN A 956 -10.43 9.57 -36.84
C GLN A 956 -10.68 11.06 -36.69
N ASN A 957 -10.70 11.52 -35.44
CA ASN A 957 -10.93 12.90 -35.05
C ASN A 957 -12.22 13.49 -35.64
N ALA A 958 -13.23 12.65 -35.86
CA ALA A 958 -14.56 13.08 -36.30
C ALA A 958 -15.34 13.67 -35.12
N THR A 959 -16.30 14.55 -35.39
CA THR A 959 -17.22 15.02 -34.34
C THR A 959 -18.18 13.90 -33.94
N LEU A 960 -18.61 13.89 -32.68
CA LEU A 960 -19.61 12.92 -32.20
C LEU A 960 -20.89 12.94 -33.04
N GLU A 961 -21.36 14.14 -33.43
CA GLU A 961 -22.50 14.31 -34.33
C GLU A 961 -22.33 13.56 -35.66
N ALA A 962 -21.18 13.72 -36.32
CA ALA A 962 -20.90 13.03 -37.58
C ALA A 962 -20.86 11.50 -37.41
N ILE A 963 -20.32 11.01 -36.28
CA ILE A 963 -20.30 9.57 -35.96
C ILE A 963 -21.75 9.07 -35.80
N LEU A 964 -22.57 9.74 -34.99
CA LEU A 964 -23.95 9.32 -34.72
C LEU A 964 -24.81 9.34 -35.98
N GLN A 965 -24.68 10.38 -36.80
CA GLN A 965 -25.37 10.47 -38.09
C GLN A 965 -24.96 9.33 -39.02
N THR A 966 -23.67 9.03 -39.11
CA THR A 966 -23.16 7.93 -39.95
C THR A 966 -23.63 6.57 -39.44
N VAL A 967 -23.63 6.34 -38.11
CA VAL A 967 -24.16 5.11 -37.52
C VAL A 967 -25.63 4.91 -37.87
N ALA A 968 -26.45 5.96 -37.78
CA ALA A 968 -27.87 5.88 -38.13
C ALA A 968 -28.10 5.66 -39.63
N GLU A 969 -27.38 6.40 -40.47
CA GLU A 969 -27.59 6.41 -41.92
C GLU A 969 -27.02 5.19 -42.64
N VAL A 970 -25.79 4.80 -42.30
CA VAL A 970 -25.11 3.62 -42.85
C VAL A 970 -25.53 2.37 -42.10
N GLN A 971 -26.09 2.52 -40.89
CA GLN A 971 -26.60 1.42 -40.12
C GLN A 971 -25.45 0.51 -39.63
N LEU A 972 -24.38 1.12 -39.09
CA LEU A 972 -23.17 0.41 -38.66
C LEU A 972 -23.45 -0.55 -37.48
N ASP A 973 -22.67 -1.62 -37.36
CA ASP A 973 -22.77 -2.57 -36.24
C ASP A 973 -21.79 -2.26 -35.12
N ILE A 974 -20.63 -1.69 -35.44
CA ILE A 974 -19.56 -1.32 -34.49
C ILE A 974 -18.94 0.01 -34.94
N VAL A 975 -18.53 0.85 -33.98
CA VAL A 975 -17.71 2.06 -34.25
C VAL A 975 -16.28 1.84 -33.76
N GLN A 976 -15.30 2.18 -34.58
CA GLN A 976 -13.89 2.18 -34.23
C GLN A 976 -13.40 3.63 -34.09
N LEU A 977 -13.06 4.04 -32.86
CA LEU A 977 -12.46 5.34 -32.56
C LEU A 977 -10.94 5.24 -32.72
N HIS A 978 -10.42 5.79 -33.81
CA HIS A 978 -9.05 5.55 -34.29
C HIS A 978 -8.09 6.72 -34.03
N GLY A 979 -8.59 7.88 -33.61
CA GLY A 979 -7.80 9.08 -33.32
C GLY A 979 -7.72 9.42 -31.83
N SER A 980 -7.72 10.71 -31.52
CA SER A 980 -7.70 11.26 -30.17
C SER A 980 -9.09 11.53 -29.60
N GLU A 981 -10.13 10.82 -30.09
CA GLU A 981 -11.49 10.97 -29.57
C GLU A 981 -11.56 10.61 -28.07
N PRO A 982 -12.33 11.36 -27.26
CA PRO A 982 -12.55 11.02 -25.86
C PRO A 982 -13.17 9.62 -25.70
N THR A 983 -12.65 8.82 -24.78
CA THR A 983 -13.15 7.45 -24.55
C THR A 983 -14.60 7.44 -24.06
N ASP A 984 -15.01 8.46 -23.29
CA ASP A 984 -16.37 8.57 -22.72
C ASP A 984 -17.46 8.73 -23.80
N TRP A 985 -17.08 9.08 -25.04
CA TRP A 985 -18.04 9.15 -26.16
C TRP A 985 -18.71 7.82 -26.46
N ALA A 986 -18.07 6.71 -26.11
CA ALA A 986 -18.67 5.39 -26.26
C ALA A 986 -19.98 5.22 -25.48
N HIS A 987 -20.24 6.00 -24.43
CA HIS A 987 -21.53 6.03 -23.74
C HIS A 987 -22.65 6.69 -24.57
N HIS A 988 -22.30 7.50 -25.57
CA HIS A 988 -23.25 8.20 -26.44
C HIS A 988 -23.45 7.49 -27.78
N ILE A 989 -22.58 6.54 -28.14
CA ILE A 989 -22.66 5.80 -29.40
C ILE A 989 -23.58 4.58 -29.20
N PRO A 990 -24.65 4.41 -29.99
CA PRO A 990 -25.69 3.39 -29.76
C PRO A 990 -25.28 1.97 -30.17
N VAL A 991 -24.01 1.77 -30.56
CA VAL A 991 -23.44 0.50 -31.00
C VAL A 991 -22.10 0.27 -30.30
N PRO A 992 -21.64 -0.99 -30.14
CA PRO A 992 -20.37 -1.28 -29.50
C PRO A 992 -19.19 -0.51 -30.10
N VAL A 993 -18.22 -0.16 -29.25
CA VAL A 993 -17.05 0.64 -29.63
C VAL A 993 -15.75 -0.15 -29.51
N ILE A 994 -14.96 -0.12 -30.58
CA ILE A 994 -13.54 -0.49 -30.59
C ILE A 994 -12.72 0.77 -30.31
N ARG A 995 -11.93 0.76 -29.22
CA ARG A 995 -10.92 1.79 -28.97
C ARG A 995 -9.57 1.34 -29.53
N VAL A 996 -8.94 2.18 -30.34
CA VAL A 996 -7.60 1.90 -30.87
C VAL A 996 -6.53 2.52 -29.98
N PHE A 997 -5.52 1.72 -29.66
CA PHE A 997 -4.31 2.11 -28.94
C PHE A 997 -3.13 2.03 -29.92
N HIS A 998 -2.48 3.17 -30.16
CA HIS A 998 -1.35 3.28 -31.09
C HIS A 998 -0.06 3.07 -30.31
N VAL A 999 0.59 1.93 -30.55
CA VAL A 999 1.67 1.44 -29.72
C VAL A 999 3.03 1.69 -30.39
N GLY A 1000 3.91 2.38 -29.68
CA GLY A 1000 5.31 2.55 -30.07
C GLY A 1000 6.21 1.45 -29.48
N LYS A 1001 7.44 1.30 -30.00
CA LYS A 1001 8.42 0.31 -29.49
C LYS A 1001 8.72 0.44 -28.00
N SER A 1002 8.50 1.62 -27.41
CA SER A 1002 8.71 1.93 -25.98
C SER A 1002 7.61 1.47 -25.02
N GLY A 1003 6.49 0.92 -25.55
CA GLY A 1003 5.31 0.63 -24.73
C GLY A 1003 4.48 1.86 -24.36
N LYS A 1004 4.81 3.05 -24.88
CA LYS A 1004 3.94 4.24 -24.81
C LYS A 1004 2.70 4.02 -25.69
N GLY A 1005 1.53 4.46 -25.21
CA GLY A 1005 0.26 4.39 -25.95
C GLY A 1005 -0.70 3.28 -25.52
N ILE A 1006 -0.36 2.47 -24.51
CA ILE A 1006 -1.27 1.49 -23.88
C ILE A 1006 -1.73 1.94 -22.48
N GLU A 1007 -1.53 3.21 -22.13
CA GLU A 1007 -2.03 3.75 -20.88
C GLU A 1007 -3.56 3.59 -20.85
N ASN A 1008 -4.13 3.15 -19.72
CA ASN A 1008 -5.57 2.95 -19.56
C ASN A 1008 -6.20 1.85 -20.44
N ILE A 1009 -5.41 0.94 -21.03
CA ILE A 1009 -5.93 -0.15 -21.88
C ILE A 1009 -6.95 -1.07 -21.16
N THR A 1010 -6.90 -1.14 -19.84
CA THR A 1010 -7.80 -1.96 -19.00
C THR A 1010 -9.05 -1.22 -18.51
N ARG A 1011 -9.40 -0.05 -19.09
CA ARG A 1011 -10.63 0.71 -18.75
C ARG A 1011 -11.90 0.06 -19.31
N GLY A 1012 -12.20 -1.15 -18.86
CA GLY A 1012 -13.48 -1.81 -19.12
C GLY A 1012 -14.66 -0.98 -18.62
N GLY A 1013 -15.81 -1.07 -19.29
CA GLY A 1013 -17.00 -0.26 -19.04
C GLY A 1013 -17.07 1.02 -19.87
N ALA A 1014 -15.91 1.60 -20.26
CA ALA A 1014 -15.89 2.76 -21.15
C ALA A 1014 -16.03 2.35 -22.63
N HIS A 1015 -15.43 1.24 -23.07
CA HIS A 1015 -15.55 0.70 -24.43
C HIS A 1015 -15.56 -0.84 -24.40
N GLN A 1016 -16.11 -1.49 -25.44
CA GLN A 1016 -16.34 -2.93 -25.45
C GLN A 1016 -15.16 -3.75 -25.97
N TYR A 1017 -14.39 -3.18 -26.91
CA TYR A 1017 -13.30 -3.89 -27.59
C TYR A 1017 -12.08 -2.98 -27.73
N LEU A 1018 -10.91 -3.58 -27.79
CA LEU A 1018 -9.63 -2.87 -27.88
C LEU A 1018 -8.81 -3.39 -29.06
N LEU A 1019 -8.18 -2.47 -29.79
CA LEU A 1019 -7.35 -2.77 -30.95
C LEU A 1019 -5.96 -2.16 -30.76
N LEU A 1020 -4.92 -2.96 -30.94
CA LEU A 1020 -3.53 -2.51 -30.95
C LEU A 1020 -3.10 -2.26 -32.39
N ASP A 1021 -2.68 -1.04 -32.71
CA ASP A 1021 -2.10 -0.67 -34.00
C ASP A 1021 -0.70 -0.07 -33.81
N SER A 1022 0.11 -0.10 -34.86
CA SER A 1022 1.46 0.45 -34.87
C SER A 1022 1.42 1.98 -34.95
N LEU A 1023 2.21 2.66 -34.11
CA LEU A 1023 2.36 4.12 -34.19
C LEU A 1023 3.03 4.55 -35.52
N ARG A 1024 2.47 5.57 -36.18
CA ARG A 1024 3.11 6.25 -37.33
C ARG A 1024 4.05 7.34 -36.83
N GLU A 1025 5.29 7.36 -37.34
CA GLU A 1025 6.31 8.38 -37.03
C GLU A 1025 6.51 9.39 -38.18
N ASP A 1026 5.58 9.44 -39.15
CA ASP A 1026 5.77 10.17 -40.42
C ASP A 1026 5.21 11.60 -40.43
N GLY A 1027 4.71 12.11 -39.31
CA GLY A 1027 4.21 13.49 -39.18
C GLY A 1027 2.93 13.79 -40.00
N SER A 1028 2.27 12.79 -40.58
CA SER A 1028 1.14 12.96 -41.51
C SER A 1028 -0.20 13.36 -40.86
N GLY A 1029 -0.28 13.36 -39.53
CA GLY A 1029 -1.52 13.66 -38.78
C GLY A 1029 -2.62 12.59 -38.91
N VAL A 1030 -2.39 11.52 -39.66
CA VAL A 1030 -3.24 10.33 -39.77
C VAL A 1030 -2.56 9.21 -38.99
N SER A 1031 -3.31 8.40 -38.23
CA SER A 1031 -2.79 7.25 -37.48
C SER A 1031 -3.24 5.97 -38.17
N GLY A 1032 -2.38 4.93 -38.18
CA GLY A 1032 -2.64 3.65 -38.86
C GLY A 1032 -2.17 3.57 -40.33
N GLY A 1033 -1.79 2.37 -40.80
CA GLY A 1033 -1.43 2.12 -42.21
C GLY A 1033 0.02 2.41 -42.61
N SER A 1034 0.97 2.32 -41.68
CA SER A 1034 2.43 2.44 -41.91
C SER A 1034 3.06 1.25 -42.64
N GLY A 1035 2.36 0.10 -42.68
CA GLY A 1035 2.92 -1.18 -43.09
C GLY A 1035 3.88 -1.82 -42.07
N LYS A 1036 4.18 -1.13 -40.95
CA LYS A 1036 5.02 -1.67 -39.87
C LYS A 1036 4.18 -2.59 -38.97
N VAL A 1037 4.80 -3.67 -38.52
CA VAL A 1037 4.19 -4.64 -37.62
C VAL A 1037 4.24 -4.12 -36.19
N VAL A 1038 3.15 -4.30 -35.42
CA VAL A 1038 3.14 -4.05 -33.96
C VAL A 1038 4.15 -4.97 -33.27
N ASP A 1039 4.80 -4.49 -32.21
CA ASP A 1039 5.70 -5.32 -31.40
C ASP A 1039 4.92 -6.50 -30.77
N TRP A 1040 5.19 -7.71 -31.26
CA TRP A 1040 4.50 -8.92 -30.84
C TRP A 1040 4.84 -9.33 -29.40
N ASP A 1041 6.03 -8.99 -28.88
CA ASP A 1041 6.37 -9.27 -27.48
C ASP A 1041 5.51 -8.42 -26.54
N LEU A 1042 5.33 -7.15 -26.90
CA LEU A 1042 4.46 -6.25 -26.17
C LEU A 1042 2.99 -6.67 -26.28
N ALA A 1043 2.51 -6.99 -27.48
CA ALA A 1043 1.14 -7.47 -27.68
C ALA A 1043 0.87 -8.76 -26.91
N ARG A 1044 1.81 -9.72 -26.92
CA ARG A 1044 1.72 -10.96 -26.15
C ARG A 1044 1.68 -10.68 -24.66
N LYS A 1045 2.53 -9.76 -24.18
CA LYS A 1045 2.52 -9.33 -22.78
C LYS A 1045 1.15 -8.76 -22.38
N VAL A 1046 0.57 -7.88 -23.20
CA VAL A 1046 -0.80 -7.33 -23.00
C VAL A 1046 -1.86 -8.42 -22.89
N VAL A 1047 -1.81 -9.44 -23.75
CA VAL A 1047 -2.72 -10.59 -23.66
C VAL A 1047 -2.49 -11.38 -22.37
N VAL A 1048 -1.22 -11.63 -22.02
CA VAL A 1048 -0.83 -12.48 -20.88
C VAL A 1048 -1.10 -11.80 -19.54
N ASP A 1049 -0.79 -10.52 -19.37
CA ASP A 1049 -0.99 -9.77 -18.12
C ASP A 1049 -2.49 -9.70 -17.75
N GLY A 1050 -3.36 -9.84 -18.77
CA GLY A 1050 -4.79 -10.12 -18.60
C GLY A 1050 -5.63 -8.91 -18.24
N GLU A 1051 -6.93 -9.15 -18.06
CA GLU A 1051 -7.90 -8.08 -17.72
C GLU A 1051 -7.80 -7.60 -16.28
N ILE A 1052 -7.42 -8.51 -15.38
CA ILE A 1052 -7.29 -8.22 -13.96
C ILE A 1052 -5.80 -8.07 -13.66
N VAL A 1053 -5.30 -6.85 -13.83
CA VAL A 1053 -3.88 -6.56 -13.59
C VAL A 1053 -3.65 -6.45 -12.08
N ALA A 1054 -3.24 -7.56 -11.47
CA ALA A 1054 -2.84 -7.59 -10.06
C ALA A 1054 -1.45 -6.95 -9.81
N ASN A 1055 -0.67 -6.72 -10.88
CA ASN A 1055 0.69 -6.15 -10.87
C ASN A 1055 0.92 -5.30 -12.13
N THR A 1056 0.94 -3.98 -12.01
CA THR A 1056 1.20 -3.07 -13.15
C THR A 1056 2.71 -2.83 -13.34
N SER A 1057 3.40 -3.79 -13.93
CA SER A 1057 4.80 -3.65 -14.38
C SER A 1057 4.86 -3.33 -15.88
N TYR A 1058 4.37 -2.15 -16.30
CA TYR A 1058 4.24 -1.83 -17.73
C TYR A 1058 5.21 -0.79 -18.31
N ALA A 1059 6.08 -0.15 -17.56
CA ALA A 1059 6.97 0.87 -18.13
C ALA A 1059 8.42 0.75 -17.64
N LYS A 1060 9.24 -0.08 -18.32
CA LYS A 1060 10.71 0.03 -18.40
C LYS A 1060 11.28 -1.07 -19.30
N LYS A 1061 11.07 -0.98 -20.62
CA LYS A 1061 11.85 -1.73 -21.61
C LYS A 1061 11.58 -1.21 -23.04
N ALA A 1062 11.97 0.02 -23.34
CA ALA A 1062 12.59 0.27 -24.65
C ALA A 1062 13.25 1.64 -24.69
N THR A 1063 14.58 1.60 -24.62
CA THR A 1063 15.50 2.49 -25.34
C THR A 1063 16.93 1.95 -25.16
N VAL A 1064 17.26 0.86 -25.85
CA VAL A 1064 18.64 0.62 -26.34
C VAL A 1064 18.51 -0.23 -27.61
N ALA A 1065 18.67 0.39 -28.78
CA ALA A 1065 19.35 -0.21 -29.94
C ALA A 1065 19.17 0.67 -31.19
N GLN A 1066 20.17 1.52 -31.45
CA GLN A 1066 20.82 1.85 -32.74
C GLN A 1066 21.74 3.04 -32.43
N ASN A 1067 23.07 2.91 -32.42
CA ASN A 1067 23.91 2.65 -33.58
C ASN A 1067 25.19 1.88 -33.22
N GLY A 1068 25.64 1.05 -34.15
CA GLY A 1068 26.99 0.52 -34.19
C GLY A 1068 27.72 0.97 -35.46
N SER A 1069 29.04 1.11 -35.34
CA SER A 1069 30.10 0.83 -36.33
C SER A 1069 31.45 1.12 -35.64
N ALA A 1070 32.53 0.35 -35.70
CA ALA A 1070 32.90 -0.81 -36.50
C ALA A 1070 34.15 -1.52 -35.89
N GLN A 1071 34.43 -2.71 -36.45
CA GLN A 1071 35.73 -3.43 -36.62
C GLN A 1071 36.15 -4.55 -35.64
N GLY A 1072 36.45 -5.70 -36.27
CA GLY A 1072 37.41 -6.72 -35.82
C GLY A 1072 36.80 -8.11 -35.58
N GLY A 1073 36.94 -9.02 -36.55
CA GLY A 1073 36.36 -10.37 -36.52
C GLY A 1073 37.32 -11.49 -36.10
N GLU A 1074 36.74 -12.68 -35.82
CA GLU A 1074 37.25 -14.00 -36.21
C GLU A 1074 36.15 -15.08 -36.02
N ASP A 1075 36.22 -16.09 -36.90
CA ASP A 1075 35.37 -17.27 -37.20
C ASP A 1075 34.96 -18.15 -35.98
N LEU A 1076 33.72 -18.60 -35.79
CA LEU A 1076 32.86 -19.63 -36.45
C LEU A 1076 32.57 -20.83 -35.52
N THR A 1077 31.31 -21.26 -35.55
CA THR A 1077 30.70 -22.52 -35.04
C THR A 1077 30.33 -22.61 -33.55
N ASN A 1078 29.12 -22.17 -33.21
CA ASN A 1078 28.22 -22.94 -32.34
C ASN A 1078 26.78 -22.42 -32.48
N THR A 1079 25.90 -23.29 -32.98
CA THR A 1079 24.45 -23.15 -32.99
C THR A 1079 23.93 -23.00 -31.55
N PRO A 1080 23.16 -21.96 -31.18
CA PRO A 1080 22.49 -21.94 -29.88
C PRO A 1080 21.19 -22.74 -29.98
N THR A 1081 21.13 -23.84 -29.25
CA THR A 1081 19.89 -24.52 -28.86
C THR A 1081 19.01 -23.60 -28.00
N PRO A 1082 17.67 -23.70 -28.09
CA PRO A 1082 16.75 -22.89 -27.29
C PRO A 1082 16.79 -23.36 -25.82
N GLU A 1083 17.33 -22.53 -24.93
CA GLU A 1083 17.26 -22.76 -23.50
C GLU A 1083 15.81 -22.59 -23.00
N THR A 1084 15.41 -23.58 -22.21
CA THR A 1084 14.07 -23.89 -21.72
C THR A 1084 13.59 -22.89 -20.67
N GLY A 1085 12.30 -22.54 -20.77
CA GLY A 1085 11.68 -21.45 -20.05
C GLY A 1085 11.40 -21.67 -18.56
N HIS A 1086 11.37 -20.55 -17.83
CA HIS A 1086 10.51 -20.45 -16.65
C HIS A 1086 9.05 -20.35 -17.12
N PRO A 1087 8.12 -21.15 -16.57
CA PRO A 1087 6.72 -21.10 -16.98
C PRO A 1087 6.12 -19.77 -16.53
N ILE A 1088 5.77 -18.93 -17.51
CA ILE A 1088 4.92 -17.76 -17.27
C ILE A 1088 3.58 -18.29 -16.75
N GLN A 1089 3.22 -17.92 -15.52
CA GLN A 1089 1.94 -18.30 -14.92
C GLN A 1089 0.81 -17.74 -15.76
N GLN A 1090 0.08 -18.60 -16.49
CA GLN A 1090 -1.05 -18.18 -17.33
C GLN A 1090 -2.11 -17.51 -16.45
N THR A 1091 -2.50 -16.29 -16.80
CA THR A 1091 -3.63 -15.62 -16.14
C THR A 1091 -4.93 -16.33 -16.49
N ALA A 1092 -5.87 -16.39 -15.53
CA ALA A 1092 -7.18 -17.01 -15.76
C ALA A 1092 -8.04 -16.24 -16.79
N PHE A 1093 -7.75 -14.94 -17.00
CA PHE A 1093 -8.49 -14.06 -17.89
C PHE A 1093 -7.53 -13.24 -18.78
N PRO A 1094 -6.97 -13.86 -19.84
CA PRO A 1094 -6.17 -13.15 -20.84
C PRO A 1094 -6.98 -12.04 -21.52
N LEU A 1095 -6.33 -10.92 -21.86
CA LEU A 1095 -7.02 -9.76 -22.45
C LEU A 1095 -7.34 -10.03 -23.94
N PRO A 1096 -8.62 -9.99 -24.37
CA PRO A 1096 -8.97 -10.19 -25.77
C PRO A 1096 -8.67 -8.93 -26.60
N ILE A 1097 -7.55 -8.96 -27.32
CA ILE A 1097 -7.12 -7.85 -28.18
C ILE A 1097 -7.48 -8.11 -29.65
N ILE A 1098 -7.76 -7.05 -30.41
CA ILE A 1098 -7.67 -7.05 -31.87
C ILE A 1098 -6.24 -6.62 -32.25
N LEU A 1099 -5.49 -7.49 -32.92
CA LEU A 1099 -4.13 -7.19 -33.38
C LEU A 1099 -4.15 -6.63 -34.81
N ALA A 1100 -3.65 -5.41 -34.99
CA ALA A 1100 -3.53 -4.74 -36.29
C ALA A 1100 -2.09 -4.29 -36.56
N GLY A 1101 -1.87 -3.64 -37.70
CA GLY A 1101 -0.58 -3.04 -38.08
C GLY A 1101 0.38 -4.03 -38.75
N GLY A 1102 0.65 -3.83 -40.04
CA GLY A 1102 1.67 -4.58 -40.80
C GLY A 1102 1.40 -6.06 -41.06
N LEU A 1103 0.20 -6.57 -40.73
CA LEU A 1103 -0.16 -7.97 -40.99
C LEU A 1103 -0.33 -8.24 -42.50
N THR A 1104 0.15 -9.40 -42.96
CA THR A 1104 0.11 -9.91 -44.34
C THR A 1104 -0.24 -11.40 -44.33
N PRO A 1105 -0.60 -12.00 -45.48
CA PRO A 1105 -0.82 -13.45 -45.55
C PRO A 1105 0.37 -14.26 -45.04
N ASP A 1106 1.60 -13.77 -45.25
CA ASP A 1106 2.83 -14.49 -44.90
C ASP A 1106 3.14 -14.49 -43.39
N ASN A 1107 2.71 -13.47 -42.65
CA ASN A 1107 3.09 -13.30 -41.24
C ASN A 1107 1.97 -13.56 -40.23
N VAL A 1108 0.70 -13.58 -40.67
CA VAL A 1108 -0.46 -13.64 -39.76
C VAL A 1108 -0.52 -14.94 -38.96
N ALA A 1109 -0.17 -16.08 -39.55
CA ALA A 1109 -0.14 -17.36 -38.84
C ALA A 1109 0.86 -17.34 -37.66
N GLY A 1110 2.05 -16.76 -37.88
CA GLY A 1110 3.05 -16.57 -36.83
C GLY A 1110 2.59 -15.60 -35.75
N ALA A 1111 1.94 -14.50 -36.14
CA ALA A 1111 1.38 -13.52 -35.20
C ALA A 1111 0.31 -14.16 -34.30
N VAL A 1112 -0.62 -14.93 -34.88
CA VAL A 1112 -1.68 -15.63 -34.15
C VAL A 1112 -1.10 -16.66 -33.19
N ALA A 1113 -0.16 -17.50 -33.64
CA ALA A 1113 0.46 -18.52 -32.82
C ALA A 1113 1.25 -17.93 -31.63
N TYR A 1114 1.91 -16.78 -31.84
CA TYR A 1114 2.75 -16.16 -30.82
C TYR A 1114 1.99 -15.28 -29.83
N VAL A 1115 1.12 -14.39 -30.33
CA VAL A 1115 0.41 -13.39 -29.53
C VAL A 1115 -0.89 -13.94 -28.94
N GLN A 1116 -1.53 -14.90 -29.61
CA GLN A 1116 -2.87 -15.41 -29.27
C GLN A 1116 -3.95 -14.32 -29.14
N PRO A 1117 -4.12 -13.43 -30.15
CA PRO A 1117 -5.13 -12.38 -30.11
C PRO A 1117 -6.55 -12.95 -30.28
N TRP A 1118 -7.55 -12.20 -29.83
CA TRP A 1118 -8.96 -12.56 -30.04
C TRP A 1118 -9.40 -12.33 -31.49
N ALA A 1119 -8.85 -11.29 -32.13
CA ALA A 1119 -9.09 -11.00 -33.54
C ALA A 1119 -7.84 -10.40 -34.20
N VAL A 1120 -7.79 -10.44 -35.53
CA VAL A 1120 -6.77 -9.78 -36.34
C VAL A 1120 -7.41 -8.81 -37.32
N ASP A 1121 -6.76 -7.67 -37.57
CA ASP A 1121 -7.20 -6.65 -38.52
C ASP A 1121 -6.13 -6.39 -39.58
N VAL A 1122 -6.53 -6.46 -40.86
CA VAL A 1122 -5.65 -6.16 -41.99
C VAL A 1122 -6.25 -5.13 -42.93
N SER A 1123 -5.39 -4.23 -43.42
CA SER A 1123 -5.74 -3.30 -44.50
C SER A 1123 -4.74 -3.38 -45.64
N GLY A 1124 -3.55 -2.80 -45.48
CA GLY A 1124 -2.57 -2.65 -46.56
C GLY A 1124 -1.95 -3.97 -47.06
N GLY A 1125 -1.80 -4.97 -46.19
CA GLY A 1125 -1.19 -6.26 -46.55
C GLY A 1125 -1.98 -7.11 -47.56
N VAL A 1126 -3.23 -6.73 -47.82
CA VAL A 1126 -4.12 -7.39 -48.80
C VAL A 1126 -4.62 -6.40 -49.87
N GLU A 1127 -3.98 -5.23 -50.01
CA GLU A 1127 -4.28 -4.30 -51.12
C GLU A 1127 -3.73 -4.83 -52.45
N SER A 1128 -4.42 -4.50 -53.54
CA SER A 1128 -3.95 -4.68 -54.91
C SER A 1128 -2.71 -3.81 -55.18
N THR A 1129 -1.94 -4.15 -56.21
CA THR A 1129 -0.69 -3.44 -56.56
C THR A 1129 -0.90 -1.97 -56.93
N ASP A 1130 -2.08 -1.60 -57.43
CA ASP A 1130 -2.48 -0.22 -57.69
C ASP A 1130 -3.00 0.52 -56.44
N GLY A 1131 -3.18 -0.18 -55.31
CA GLY A 1131 -3.69 0.37 -54.05
C GLY A 1131 -5.15 0.82 -54.08
N LEU A 1132 -5.88 0.55 -55.17
CA LEU A 1132 -7.25 1.01 -55.39
C LEU A 1132 -8.32 0.07 -54.80
N GLY A 1133 -7.99 -1.19 -54.54
CA GLY A 1133 -8.90 -2.18 -53.97
C GLY A 1133 -8.20 -3.28 -53.17
N LYS A 1134 -8.95 -4.33 -52.83
CA LYS A 1134 -8.44 -5.55 -52.19
C LYS A 1134 -8.09 -6.62 -53.22
N ASP A 1135 -6.97 -7.30 -53.02
CA ASP A 1135 -6.58 -8.49 -53.77
C ASP A 1135 -7.23 -9.72 -53.13
N LEU A 1136 -8.18 -10.34 -53.85
CA LEU A 1136 -9.02 -11.40 -53.30
C LEU A 1136 -8.22 -12.65 -52.92
N GLU A 1137 -7.15 -12.99 -53.65
CA GLU A 1137 -6.31 -14.15 -53.32
C GLU A 1137 -5.49 -13.89 -52.06
N LYS A 1138 -4.97 -12.67 -51.90
CA LYS A 1138 -4.34 -12.26 -50.63
C LYS A 1138 -5.33 -12.26 -49.47
N VAL A 1139 -6.58 -11.83 -49.68
CA VAL A 1139 -7.63 -11.85 -48.65
C VAL A 1139 -7.94 -13.29 -48.21
N LYS A 1140 -8.17 -14.22 -49.15
CA LYS A 1140 -8.41 -15.65 -48.84
C LYS A 1140 -7.23 -16.26 -48.10
N SER A 1141 -6.01 -16.04 -48.60
CA SER A 1141 -4.79 -16.53 -47.98
C SER A 1141 -4.63 -15.99 -46.56
N PHE A 1142 -4.89 -14.68 -46.34
CA PHE A 1142 -4.87 -14.09 -45.01
C PHE A 1142 -5.87 -14.74 -44.05
N ILE A 1143 -7.13 -14.93 -44.49
CA ILE A 1143 -8.18 -15.54 -43.66
C ILE A 1143 -7.83 -16.98 -43.31
N ASN A 1144 -7.41 -17.79 -44.28
CA ASN A 1144 -7.03 -19.19 -44.07
C ASN A 1144 -5.86 -19.31 -43.09
N ASN A 1145 -4.82 -18.48 -43.27
CA ASN A 1145 -3.64 -18.49 -42.42
C ASN A 1145 -3.94 -17.98 -41.00
N ALA A 1146 -4.84 -17.01 -40.84
CA ALA A 1146 -5.27 -16.53 -39.53
C ALA A 1146 -6.14 -17.55 -38.77
N LYS A 1147 -7.02 -18.27 -39.48
CA LYS A 1147 -7.93 -19.26 -38.91
C LYS A 1147 -7.32 -20.67 -38.80
N GLY A 1148 -6.14 -20.90 -39.36
CA GLY A 1148 -5.46 -22.20 -39.35
C GLY A 1148 -6.09 -23.24 -40.28
N ILE A 1149 -6.72 -22.80 -41.37
CA ILE A 1149 -7.37 -23.68 -42.36
C ILE A 1149 -6.31 -24.14 -43.36
N SER A 1150 -5.94 -25.43 -43.34
CA SER A 1150 -5.03 -26.02 -44.33
C SER A 1150 -5.70 -26.10 -45.70
N VAL A 1151 -5.08 -25.48 -46.71
CA VAL A 1151 -5.50 -25.64 -48.11
C VAL A 1151 -4.89 -26.95 -48.61
N ASP A 1152 -5.71 -27.99 -48.73
CA ASP A 1152 -5.30 -29.24 -49.39
C ASP A 1152 -5.13 -28.95 -50.88
N SER A 1153 -3.89 -28.84 -51.33
CA SER A 1153 -3.54 -28.67 -52.74
C SER A 1153 -3.59 -30.03 -53.44
N SER A 1154 -4.79 -30.49 -53.79
CA SER A 1154 -4.95 -31.64 -54.69
C SER A 1154 -6.21 -31.56 -55.55
N VAL A 1155 -6.46 -30.44 -56.23
CA VAL A 1155 -7.29 -30.45 -57.45
C VAL A 1155 -6.81 -29.35 -58.38
N ASP A 1156 -5.91 -29.69 -59.30
CA ASP A 1156 -6.02 -29.21 -60.68
C ASP A 1156 -5.22 -30.14 -61.59
N GLY A 1157 -5.93 -30.81 -62.50
CA GLY A 1157 -5.34 -31.64 -63.54
C GLY A 1157 -6.17 -32.87 -63.88
N GLN A 1158 -7.25 -32.71 -64.66
CA GLN A 1158 -7.45 -33.38 -65.96
C GLN A 1158 -8.88 -33.17 -66.47
N GLU A 1159 -8.99 -32.46 -67.59
CA GLU A 1159 -10.10 -32.55 -68.54
C GLU A 1159 -10.01 -33.88 -69.32
N GLU A 1160 -11.19 -34.40 -69.67
CA GLU A 1160 -11.50 -35.39 -70.72
C GLU A 1160 -10.85 -36.79 -70.62
N ASP A 1161 -11.62 -37.82 -70.24
CA ASP A 1161 -12.23 -38.75 -71.21
C ASP A 1161 -12.98 -39.93 -70.55
N ASN A 1162 -14.01 -40.38 -71.24
CA ASN A 1162 -14.67 -41.70 -71.22
C ASN A 1162 -15.66 -42.10 -70.10
N ALA A 1163 -16.88 -42.30 -70.60
CA ALA A 1163 -17.91 -43.19 -70.08
C ALA A 1163 -17.42 -44.64 -69.92
N SER A 1164 -17.86 -45.33 -68.86
CA SER A 1164 -18.59 -46.62 -68.90
C SER A 1164 -18.59 -47.32 -67.53
N GLU A 1165 -19.79 -47.76 -67.15
CA GLU A 1165 -20.21 -49.00 -66.46
C GLU A 1165 -19.39 -49.71 -65.37
N SER A 1166 -20.18 -50.32 -64.47
CA SER A 1166 -19.95 -51.43 -63.52
C SER A 1166 -19.42 -51.05 -62.12
N VAL A 1167 -20.21 -51.11 -61.03
CA VAL A 1167 -20.90 -52.22 -60.31
C VAL A 1167 -19.96 -52.97 -59.34
N SER A 1168 -20.29 -52.83 -58.03
CA SER A 1168 -20.04 -53.70 -56.83
C SER A 1168 -18.58 -54.09 -56.50
N GLU A 1169 -18.12 -54.24 -55.25
CA GLU A 1169 -18.64 -54.84 -54.00
C GLU A 1169 -17.99 -54.10 -52.79
N ASP A 1170 -18.70 -53.71 -51.73
CA ASP A 1170 -18.95 -54.45 -50.45
C ASP A 1170 -17.69 -55.15 -49.91
N GLU A 1171 -17.20 -54.98 -48.66
CA GLU A 1171 -17.84 -55.03 -47.32
C GLU A 1171 -17.06 -54.07 -46.34
N ASN A 1172 -17.62 -53.23 -45.44
CA ASN A 1172 -18.43 -53.45 -44.21
C ASN A 1172 -17.77 -54.44 -43.22
N GLU A 1173 -17.54 -54.24 -41.92
CA GLU A 1173 -18.15 -53.55 -40.75
C GLU A 1173 -17.01 -53.28 -39.72
N HIS A 1174 -17.03 -52.43 -38.69
CA HIS A 1174 -18.06 -51.65 -38.00
C HIS A 1174 -17.39 -50.51 -37.22
#